data_AF-A0A2W1L9I8-F1
#
_entry.id   AF-A0A2W1L9I8-F1
#
_cell.length_a   1.000
_cell.length_b   1.000
_cell.length_c   1.000
_cell.angle_alpha   90.00
_cell.angle_beta   90.00
_cell.angle_gamma   90.00
#
_symmetry.space_group_name_H-M   'P 1'
#
loop_
_entity.id
_entity.type
_entity.pdbx_description
1 polymer ?
#
loop_
_entity_poly.entity_id
_entity_poly.type
_entity_poly.pdbx_seq_one_letter_code
_entity_poly.pdbx_strand_id
1 'polypeptide(L)'
;MQYIAHIRERDGTIQAVGEHLKAVGELAASFAVPGGLSNLARLSGILHDMGKYSDAFTNYIIQAVTNPDSPPKRGSVDHSTAGGRWIYRKYHNGSLNMKQEEMIAAEWIAMCIISHHGGLRDFLGPDLESEFLERVAKKELDDYEEAAARLREEFEHKDLDHLFHQAADEIRLVIEKIQLKYLHTVTATLALKYVFSCLIDADRTDTREFEEGEVKQEDKDCDLFFRRCYNSLMDHIQQLEVLEDAGTQIHQLRGQMSRECEAFADNKPGIYRLSIPTGGGKTLASLRYALKHAMLHGQERIVFIVPYTTIIEQNAQEIRSVLGEEGLILEHHSNIIQDRNTREEEDDTEAVGLRKKLKLARDNWDSPIIFTTMVQFLNTFYSSGTRNVRRLHRLANAVLIFDEVQSVPVKCVSLFNQALNFLCHFGKSTAVLCTATQPALDFVEHSLKVTAGDMIHNLHEVRQKFKRVEIVDLTESQGWDASYLNDFVQNKLQNVRSLLVILNTKNAARKLFETMQDDEMASGCRMFHLSTNMCPAHRKEVLQNLKQALLEGERVVCVSTQLIEAGVNISFDCVIRSLAGLDSIAQAAGRCNRHGRDPVRNVYIIKSSDENLDRLTEIREGAKVTERVLREFKQNPEGLGFDLLSDEALRMYFQYYYHQMSPLLNYEIKGLQDRPMVDLLSNNGHYAAAYKSRHKKPFLLRSRQALATASRHFEVIEQGAVPVLVPYNVKANAILLDLNGEPGVKELSALLRQAQQYVIQVYDGEFKRLHEDGMIYELFNGSIYALRETAYSYDYGLNPSGIEKWEAYFA
;
A
#
# COMPACT_ATOMS: atom_id res chain seq x y z
N MET A 1 5.40 36.31 31.75
CA MET A 1 5.29 36.36 30.28
C MET A 1 4.73 35.02 29.85
N GLN A 2 3.68 34.99 29.02
CA GLN A 2 3.08 33.72 28.58
C GLN A 2 3.87 33.21 27.38
N TYR A 3 4.47 32.01 27.48
CA TYR A 3 5.18 31.37 26.36
C TYR A 3 4.17 30.86 25.34
N ILE A 4 4.45 31.13 24.07
CA ILE A 4 3.49 30.94 22.97
C ILE A 4 3.84 29.69 22.18
N ALA A 5 2.88 28.75 22.07
CA ALA A 5 3.01 27.62 21.16
C ALA A 5 2.50 27.95 19.75
N HIS A 6 1.31 28.53 19.68
CA HIS A 6 0.60 28.88 18.45
C HIS A 6 -0.13 30.22 18.61
N ILE A 7 -0.28 30.93 17.50
CA ILE A 7 -1.08 32.15 17.41
C ILE A 7 -2.07 31.92 16.26
N ARG A 8 -3.36 31.90 16.58
CA ARG A 8 -4.41 31.60 15.60
C ARG A 8 -4.46 32.68 14.53
N GLU A 9 -4.44 32.29 13.26
CA GLU A 9 -4.35 33.24 12.14
C GLU A 9 -5.55 34.19 12.06
N ARG A 10 -6.77 33.70 12.33
CA ARG A 10 -8.02 34.46 12.12
C ARG A 10 -8.28 35.57 13.16
N ASP A 11 -7.86 35.38 14.41
CA ASP A 11 -8.25 36.23 15.54
C ASP A 11 -7.09 36.57 16.50
N GLY A 12 -5.89 36.03 16.26
CA GLY A 12 -4.71 36.28 17.09
C GLY A 12 -4.76 35.62 18.46
N THR A 13 -5.71 34.70 18.72
CA THR A 13 -5.76 33.94 19.98
C THR A 13 -4.44 33.21 20.20
N ILE A 14 -3.93 33.22 21.43
CA ILE A 14 -2.68 32.55 21.80
C ILE A 14 -3.00 31.20 22.44
N GLN A 15 -2.36 30.14 21.98
CA GLN A 15 -2.27 28.88 22.71
C GLN A 15 -0.98 28.87 23.54
N ALA A 16 -1.09 28.68 24.85
CA ALA A 16 0.09 28.61 25.70
C ALA A 16 0.88 27.30 25.45
N VAL A 17 2.20 27.33 25.66
CA VAL A 17 3.03 26.12 25.55
C VAL A 17 2.54 25.00 26.48
N GLY A 18 2.22 25.30 27.73
CA GLY A 18 1.72 24.29 28.68
C GLY A 18 0.40 23.65 28.24
N GLU A 19 -0.52 24.44 27.67
CA GLU A 19 -1.81 23.97 27.15
C GLU A 19 -1.61 23.01 25.97
N HIS A 20 -0.81 23.41 24.99
CA HIS A 20 -0.48 22.61 23.82
C HIS A 20 0.21 21.28 24.21
N LEU A 21 1.23 21.32 25.08
CA LEU A 21 1.94 20.12 25.51
C LEU A 21 1.03 19.12 26.25
N LYS A 22 0.10 19.62 27.08
CA LYS A 22 -0.90 18.79 27.77
C LYS A 22 -1.87 18.15 26.77
N ALA A 23 -2.41 18.94 25.84
CA ALA A 23 -3.36 18.47 24.84
C ALA A 23 -2.74 17.43 23.89
N VAL A 24 -1.53 17.69 23.38
CA VAL A 24 -0.78 16.73 22.54
C VAL A 24 -0.45 15.46 23.34
N GLY A 25 -0.05 15.60 24.61
CA GLY A 25 0.18 14.45 25.49
C GLY A 25 -1.06 13.57 25.68
N GLU A 26 -2.23 14.17 25.88
CA GLU A 26 -3.50 13.45 26.02
C GLU A 26 -3.94 12.76 24.73
N LEU A 27 -3.88 13.47 23.60
CA LEU A 27 -4.21 12.93 22.29
C LEU A 27 -3.28 11.76 21.94
N ALA A 28 -1.96 11.93 22.07
CA ALA A 28 -0.99 10.88 21.80
C ALA A 28 -1.20 9.65 22.69
N ALA A 29 -1.53 9.85 23.97
CA ALA A 29 -1.84 8.77 24.89
C ALA A 29 -3.08 7.97 24.45
N SER A 30 -4.13 8.67 24.01
CA SER A 30 -5.38 8.06 23.53
C SER A 30 -5.16 7.22 22.27
N PHE A 31 -4.40 7.73 21.31
CA PHE A 31 -4.07 7.04 20.06
C PHE A 31 -3.22 5.79 20.29
N ALA A 32 -2.45 5.75 21.38
CA ALA A 32 -1.54 4.65 21.72
C ALA A 32 -2.18 3.55 22.59
N VAL A 33 -3.44 3.70 23.01
CA VAL A 33 -4.18 2.70 23.83
C VAL A 33 -4.21 1.31 23.20
N PRO A 34 -4.49 1.14 21.88
CA PRO A 34 -4.47 -0.18 21.26
C PRO A 34 -3.14 -0.91 21.41
N GLY A 35 -2.02 -0.19 21.25
CA GLY A 35 -0.67 -0.72 21.36
C GLY A 35 -0.18 -0.94 22.79
N GLY A 36 -0.88 -0.43 23.80
CA GLY A 36 -0.44 -0.47 25.20
C GLY A 36 0.79 0.39 25.47
N LEU A 37 0.89 1.53 24.77
CA LEU A 37 2.04 2.45 24.82
C LEU A 37 1.62 3.88 25.19
N SER A 38 0.54 4.01 25.95
CA SER A 38 -0.09 5.30 26.27
C SER A 38 0.82 6.20 27.08
N ASN A 39 1.59 5.68 28.03
CA ASN A 39 2.49 6.50 28.85
C ASN A 39 3.71 6.94 28.06
N LEU A 40 4.30 6.06 27.25
CA LEU A 40 5.39 6.41 26.34
C LEU A 40 4.96 7.53 25.36
N ALA A 41 3.76 7.41 24.77
CA ALA A 41 3.21 8.41 23.85
C ALA A 41 2.85 9.73 24.57
N ARG A 42 2.25 9.66 25.77
CA ARG A 42 1.93 10.83 26.60
C ARG A 42 3.17 11.65 26.91
N LEU A 43 4.22 10.98 27.42
CA LEU A 43 5.46 11.64 27.78
C LEU A 43 6.19 12.20 26.56
N SER A 44 6.13 11.50 25.41
CA SER A 44 6.63 12.06 24.15
C SER A 44 5.91 13.35 23.78
N GLY A 45 4.58 13.40 23.91
CA GLY A 45 3.76 14.60 23.65
C GLY A 45 4.05 15.75 24.60
N ILE A 46 4.15 15.49 25.91
CA ILE A 46 4.45 16.52 26.93
C ILE A 46 5.82 17.17 26.69
N LEU A 47 6.78 16.45 26.11
CA LEU A 47 8.15 16.92 25.95
C LEU A 47 8.52 17.39 24.54
N HIS A 48 7.70 17.11 23.52
CA HIS A 48 8.12 17.28 22.11
C HIS A 48 8.54 18.71 21.76
N ASP A 49 7.79 19.68 22.28
CA ASP A 49 7.98 21.11 22.02
C ASP A 49 8.45 21.88 23.26
N MET A 50 9.10 21.19 24.20
CA MET A 50 9.72 21.80 25.39
C MET A 50 10.60 23.02 25.05
N GLY A 51 11.29 23.02 23.90
CA GLY A 51 12.15 24.14 23.49
C GLY A 51 11.40 25.44 23.17
N LYS A 52 10.07 25.41 23.06
CA LYS A 52 9.24 26.61 22.93
C LYS A 52 9.18 27.44 24.23
N TYR A 53 9.59 26.89 25.37
CA TYR A 53 9.84 27.64 26.61
C TYR A 53 11.12 28.50 26.56
N SER A 54 11.41 29.12 25.41
CA SER A 54 12.54 30.02 25.20
C SER A 54 12.07 31.39 24.72
N ASP A 55 12.82 32.42 25.07
CA ASP A 55 12.53 33.78 24.63
C ASP A 55 12.84 33.90 23.13
N ALA A 56 13.88 33.19 22.66
CA ALA A 56 14.19 33.05 21.24
C ALA A 56 13.00 32.54 20.40
N PHE A 57 12.31 31.48 20.85
CA PHE A 57 11.15 30.95 20.12
C PHE A 57 9.93 31.89 20.19
N THR A 58 9.68 32.50 21.35
CA THR A 58 8.58 33.46 21.52
C THR A 58 8.75 34.66 20.59
N ASN A 59 9.97 35.20 20.49
CA ASN A 59 10.27 36.28 19.56
C ASN A 59 10.13 35.83 18.10
N TYR A 60 10.56 34.61 17.78
CA TYR A 60 10.43 34.03 16.44
C TYR A 60 8.96 33.93 15.99
N ILE A 61 8.06 33.41 16.82
CA ILE A 61 6.65 33.24 16.42
C ILE A 61 5.91 34.58 16.33
N ILE A 62 6.20 35.53 17.22
CA ILE A 62 5.65 36.89 17.13
C ILE A 62 6.11 37.55 15.83
N GLN A 63 7.40 37.50 15.50
CA GLN A 63 7.92 38.05 14.24
C GLN A 63 7.29 37.40 13.00
N ALA A 64 7.03 36.10 13.05
CA ALA A 64 6.39 35.39 11.94
C ALA A 64 4.96 35.86 11.67
N VAL A 65 4.21 36.22 12.73
CA VAL A 65 2.84 36.74 12.60
C VAL A 65 2.83 38.24 12.29
N THR A 66 3.70 39.04 12.91
CA THR A 66 3.70 40.50 12.73
C THR A 66 4.32 40.95 11.41
N ASN A 67 5.17 40.14 10.78
CA ASN A 67 5.83 40.46 9.50
C ASN A 67 5.53 39.38 8.43
N PRO A 68 4.28 39.24 7.97
CA PRO A 68 3.89 38.17 7.04
C PRO A 68 4.57 38.27 5.66
N ASP A 69 4.97 39.47 5.25
CA ASP A 69 5.70 39.71 3.99
C ASP A 69 7.19 39.37 4.06
N SER A 70 7.73 39.18 5.27
CA SER A 70 9.14 38.79 5.50
C SER A 70 9.30 38.01 6.81
N PRO A 71 8.68 36.82 6.92
CA PRO A 71 8.74 36.03 8.15
C PRO A 71 10.14 35.45 8.36
N PRO A 72 10.57 35.23 9.62
CA PRO A 72 11.83 34.58 9.90
C PRO A 72 11.87 33.18 9.29
N LYS A 73 13.05 32.76 8.82
CA LYS A 73 13.25 31.48 8.13
C LYS A 73 12.69 30.33 8.97
N ARG A 74 11.80 29.52 8.39
CA ARG A 74 11.20 28.36 9.09
C ARG A 74 12.29 27.44 9.65
N GLY A 75 12.20 27.14 10.95
CA GLY A 75 13.17 26.30 11.66
C GLY A 75 14.50 26.98 11.97
N SER A 76 14.58 28.32 11.93
CA SER A 76 15.75 29.08 12.38
C SER A 76 16.05 28.92 13.86
N VAL A 77 15.01 28.66 14.68
CA VAL A 77 15.13 28.32 16.10
C VAL A 77 14.87 26.82 16.26
N ASP A 78 15.81 26.09 16.86
CA ASP A 78 15.64 24.66 17.12
C ASP A 78 14.92 24.41 18.44
N HIS A 79 13.60 24.31 18.37
CA HIS A 79 12.77 23.99 19.53
C HIS A 79 12.61 22.47 19.76
N SER A 80 12.86 21.66 18.72
CA SER A 80 12.60 20.21 18.69
C SER A 80 13.64 19.34 19.41
N THR A 81 14.82 19.89 19.73
CA THR A 81 15.90 19.11 20.36
C THR A 81 15.83 19.10 21.89
N ALA A 82 15.29 20.16 22.51
CA ALA A 82 15.35 20.37 23.95
C ALA A 82 14.75 19.22 24.77
N GLY A 83 13.53 18.77 24.42
CA GLY A 83 12.87 17.66 25.13
C GLY A 83 13.62 16.33 25.01
N GLY A 84 14.15 16.03 23.82
CA GLY A 84 14.97 14.84 23.58
C GLY A 84 16.29 14.86 24.35
N ARG A 85 16.94 16.03 24.44
CA ARG A 85 18.14 16.22 25.28
C ARG A 85 17.81 16.04 26.76
N TRP A 86 16.68 16.58 27.22
CA TRP A 86 16.25 16.49 28.62
C TRP A 86 16.02 15.04 29.08
N ILE A 87 15.21 14.27 28.33
CA ILE A 87 14.90 12.88 28.69
C ILE A 87 16.17 12.00 28.64
N TYR A 88 17.03 12.19 27.62
CA TYR A 88 18.27 11.44 27.46
C TYR A 88 19.27 11.75 28.59
N ARG A 89 19.47 13.03 28.94
CA ARG A 89 20.37 13.42 30.03
C ARG A 89 19.90 12.86 31.37
N LYS A 90 18.61 12.95 31.66
CA LYS A 90 18.05 12.54 32.95
C LYS A 90 18.04 11.02 33.14
N TYR A 91 17.58 10.27 32.13
CA TYR A 91 17.27 8.84 32.28
C TYR A 91 18.19 7.88 31.51
N HIS A 92 19.16 8.39 30.74
CA HIS A 92 20.14 7.54 30.06
C HIS A 92 21.59 7.87 30.46
N ASN A 93 21.98 9.15 30.47
CA ASN A 93 23.36 9.56 30.75
C ASN A 93 23.61 9.99 32.22
N GLY A 94 22.57 10.34 32.96
CA GLY A 94 22.66 10.95 34.30
C GLY A 94 22.55 10.01 35.49
N SER A 95 22.27 8.71 35.28
CA SER A 95 22.03 7.75 36.37
C SER A 95 22.86 6.48 36.17
N LEU A 96 23.68 6.14 37.17
CA LEU A 96 24.66 5.04 37.11
C LEU A 96 24.03 3.63 37.15
N ASN A 97 22.72 3.50 37.37
CA ASN A 97 22.03 2.21 37.61
C ASN A 97 20.71 2.03 36.83
N MET A 98 20.58 2.60 35.62
CA MET A 98 19.36 2.45 34.82
C MET A 98 19.21 1.04 34.25
N LYS A 99 17.99 0.51 34.30
CA LYS A 99 17.64 -0.78 33.68
C LYS A 99 17.57 -0.65 32.16
N GLN A 100 17.62 -1.78 31.46
CA GLN A 100 17.63 -1.80 30.00
C GLN A 100 16.36 -1.17 29.39
N GLU A 101 15.19 -1.49 29.95
CA GLU A 101 13.90 -0.96 29.54
C GLU A 101 13.79 0.56 29.72
N GLU A 102 14.41 1.11 30.78
CA GLU A 102 14.43 2.55 31.03
C GLU A 102 15.35 3.26 30.02
N MET A 103 16.53 2.70 29.73
CA MET A 103 17.41 3.23 28.70
C MET A 103 16.72 3.25 27.33
N ILE A 104 16.02 2.17 26.96
CA ILE A 104 15.28 2.07 25.70
C ILE A 104 14.11 3.07 25.68
N ALA A 105 13.36 3.21 26.78
CA ALA A 105 12.28 4.19 26.88
C ALA A 105 12.80 5.63 26.65
N ALA A 106 13.92 5.99 27.30
CA ALA A 106 14.55 7.29 27.12
C ALA A 106 15.01 7.52 25.67
N GLU A 107 15.64 6.50 25.03
CA GLU A 107 16.04 6.55 23.63
C GLU A 107 14.84 6.72 22.67
N TRP A 108 13.76 5.99 22.91
CA TRP A 108 12.56 6.01 22.05
C TRP A 108 11.79 7.32 22.16
N ILE A 109 11.55 7.80 23.38
CA ILE A 109 10.91 9.10 23.62
C ILE A 109 11.77 10.20 22.99
N ALA A 110 13.08 10.20 23.24
CA ALA A 110 13.98 11.18 22.64
C ALA A 110 13.95 11.13 21.11
N MET A 111 13.95 9.93 20.51
CA MET A 111 13.89 9.76 19.07
C MET A 111 12.59 10.34 18.50
N CYS A 112 11.44 10.04 19.10
CA CYS A 112 10.16 10.62 18.68
C CYS A 112 10.20 12.16 18.72
N ILE A 113 10.72 12.73 19.81
CA ILE A 113 10.81 14.19 20.01
C ILE A 113 11.72 14.84 18.96
N ILE A 114 12.97 14.39 18.80
CA ILE A 114 13.92 15.08 17.89
C ILE A 114 13.58 14.93 16.40
N SER A 115 12.58 14.10 16.09
CA SER A 115 12.19 13.72 14.74
C SER A 115 10.82 14.26 14.31
N HIS A 116 10.04 14.89 15.20
CA HIS A 116 8.63 15.21 14.90
C HIS A 116 8.43 16.16 13.71
N HIS A 117 9.41 17.01 13.35
CA HIS A 117 9.37 17.81 12.12
C HIS A 117 10.03 17.15 10.90
N GLY A 118 11.07 16.35 11.09
CA GLY A 118 12.00 15.91 10.03
C GLY A 118 11.95 14.43 9.66
N GLY A 119 11.21 13.61 10.41
CA GLY A 119 11.24 12.15 10.29
C GLY A 119 12.30 11.50 11.20
N LEU A 120 12.19 10.17 11.36
CA LEU A 120 13.06 9.37 12.22
C LEU A 120 14.51 9.39 11.74
N ARG A 121 15.44 9.31 12.70
CA ARG A 121 16.89 9.36 12.49
C ARG A 121 17.55 8.00 12.68
N ASP A 122 18.78 7.86 12.22
CA ASP A 122 19.57 6.68 12.53
C ASP A 122 20.07 6.72 13.98
N PHE A 123 19.87 5.63 14.72
CA PHE A 123 20.62 5.40 15.94
C PHE A 123 22.08 5.08 15.60
N LEU A 124 22.31 4.24 14.60
CA LEU A 124 23.64 3.92 14.07
C LEU A 124 23.58 3.80 12.54
N GLY A 125 24.21 4.75 11.85
CA GLY A 125 24.23 4.86 10.39
C GLY A 125 25.34 4.04 9.72
N PRO A 126 25.37 4.01 8.38
CA PRO A 126 26.39 3.29 7.58
C PRO A 126 27.80 3.85 7.72
N ASP A 127 27.93 5.14 8.09
CA ASP A 127 29.19 5.81 8.41
C ASP A 127 29.72 5.49 9.82
N LEU A 128 28.98 4.67 10.57
CA LEU A 128 29.18 4.33 11.97
C LEU A 128 29.01 5.52 12.92
N GLU A 129 28.31 6.58 12.49
CA GLU A 129 27.91 7.72 13.31
C GLU A 129 26.46 7.60 13.77
N SER A 130 26.08 8.46 14.71
CA SER A 130 24.74 8.46 15.33
C SER A 130 24.12 9.85 15.23
N GLU A 131 23.24 10.04 14.24
CA GLU A 131 22.45 11.28 14.09
C GLU A 131 21.61 11.59 15.35
N PHE A 132 21.17 10.54 16.05
CA PHE A 132 20.51 10.67 17.35
C PHE A 132 21.43 11.33 18.38
N LEU A 133 22.64 10.79 18.61
CA LEU A 133 23.58 11.33 19.60
C LEU A 133 24.10 12.73 19.23
N GLU A 134 24.27 13.01 17.94
CA GLU A 134 24.58 14.38 17.49
C GLU A 134 23.55 15.38 18.02
N ARG A 135 22.27 15.00 18.01
CA ARG A 135 21.19 15.88 18.43
C ARG A 135 21.00 15.94 19.93
N VAL A 136 20.95 14.81 20.63
CA VAL A 136 20.61 14.79 22.07
C VAL A 136 21.81 15.00 23.00
N ALA A 137 23.02 14.63 22.56
CA ALA A 137 24.21 14.71 23.41
C ALA A 137 25.09 15.92 23.05
N LYS A 138 25.40 16.10 21.75
CA LYS A 138 26.44 17.03 21.29
C LYS A 138 25.95 18.43 20.92
N LYS A 139 24.71 18.56 20.41
CA LYS A 139 24.17 19.85 19.99
C LYS A 139 23.99 20.80 21.18
N GLU A 140 24.54 22.00 21.07
CA GLU A 140 24.28 23.08 22.01
C GLU A 140 23.00 23.83 21.65
N LEU A 141 22.25 24.21 22.68
CA LEU A 141 20.95 24.86 22.59
C LEU A 141 20.96 26.09 23.48
N ASP A 142 20.63 27.24 22.89
CA ASP A 142 20.40 28.47 23.62
C ASP A 142 19.15 28.34 24.49
N ASP A 143 19.14 29.00 25.65
CA ASP A 143 18.03 29.01 26.63
C ASP A 143 17.57 27.62 27.15
N TYR A 144 18.39 26.58 27.01
CA TYR A 144 18.00 25.21 27.38
C TYR A 144 17.72 25.04 28.88
N GLU A 145 18.56 25.61 29.74
CA GLU A 145 18.41 25.46 31.20
C GLU A 145 17.17 26.20 31.71
N GLU A 146 16.87 27.37 31.12
CA GLU A 146 15.67 28.15 31.37
C GLU A 146 14.41 27.41 30.90
N ALA A 147 14.43 26.84 29.69
CA ALA A 147 13.34 26.01 29.17
C ALA A 147 13.10 24.78 30.07
N ALA A 148 14.16 24.16 30.57
CA ALA A 148 14.08 23.04 31.52
C ALA A 148 13.55 23.46 32.89
N ALA A 149 13.87 24.66 33.37
CA ALA A 149 13.32 25.20 34.61
C ALA A 149 11.81 25.45 34.47
N ARG A 150 11.38 26.11 33.39
CA ARG A 150 9.97 26.40 33.11
C ARG A 150 9.12 25.14 32.95
N LEU A 151 9.66 24.10 32.28
CA LEU A 151 8.99 22.80 32.22
C LEU A 151 8.72 22.23 33.62
N ARG A 152 9.67 22.36 34.55
CA ARG A 152 9.52 21.88 35.94
C ARG A 152 8.55 22.73 36.77
N GLU A 153 8.31 23.97 36.38
CA GLU A 153 7.28 24.83 36.99
C GLU A 153 5.89 24.46 36.50
N GLU A 154 5.75 24.12 35.21
CA GLU A 154 4.48 23.72 34.59
C GLU A 154 4.07 22.28 34.96
N PHE A 155 5.04 21.37 35.06
CA PHE A 155 4.83 19.95 35.36
C PHE A 155 5.67 19.53 36.57
N GLU A 156 5.02 18.98 37.60
CA GLU A 156 5.73 18.54 38.80
C GLU A 156 6.74 17.43 38.47
N HIS A 157 7.96 17.56 39.04
CA HIS A 157 9.05 16.61 38.76
C HIS A 157 8.69 15.15 39.11
N LYS A 158 7.94 14.95 40.20
CA LYS A 158 7.51 13.62 40.64
C LYS A 158 6.54 12.96 39.65
N ASP A 159 5.70 13.76 38.99
CA ASP A 159 4.75 13.26 38.01
C ASP A 159 5.46 12.82 36.73
N LEU A 160 6.45 13.59 36.27
CA LEU A 160 7.27 13.22 35.12
C LEU A 160 8.14 11.99 35.38
N ASP A 161 8.68 11.83 36.59
CA ASP A 161 9.43 10.62 36.99
C ASP A 161 8.52 9.40 37.03
N HIS A 162 7.35 9.54 37.65
CA HIS A 162 6.37 8.46 37.74
C HIS A 162 5.91 8.02 36.35
N LEU A 163 5.55 8.98 35.49
CA LEU A 163 5.14 8.72 34.11
C LEU A 163 6.25 8.05 33.29
N PHE A 164 7.52 8.46 33.49
CA PHE A 164 8.65 7.81 32.84
C PHE A 164 8.80 6.34 33.25
N HIS A 165 8.70 6.02 34.55
CA HIS A 165 8.79 4.63 34.99
C HIS A 165 7.63 3.79 34.48
N GLN A 166 6.42 4.34 34.39
CA GLN A 166 5.29 3.67 33.74
C GLN A 166 5.57 3.41 32.24
N ALA A 167 6.14 4.37 31.54
CA ALA A 167 6.55 4.21 30.15
C ALA A 167 7.67 3.15 29.97
N ALA A 168 8.61 3.05 30.92
CA ALA A 168 9.63 2.01 30.93
C ALA A 168 9.03 0.61 31.19
N ASP A 169 8.01 0.51 32.04
CA ASP A 169 7.25 -0.73 32.23
C ASP A 169 6.51 -1.16 30.96
N GLU A 170 5.95 -0.21 30.19
CA GLU A 170 5.37 -0.50 28.87
C GLU A 170 6.42 -1.09 27.91
N ILE A 171 7.65 -0.54 27.87
CA ILE A 171 8.75 -1.09 27.08
C ILE A 171 9.13 -2.50 27.53
N ARG A 172 9.20 -2.75 28.85
CA ARG A 172 9.45 -4.09 29.39
C ARG A 172 8.40 -5.09 28.88
N LEU A 173 7.13 -4.73 28.95
CA LEU A 173 6.03 -5.56 28.43
C LEU A 173 6.14 -5.80 26.92
N VAL A 174 6.59 -4.80 26.14
CA VAL A 174 6.86 -4.98 24.72
C VAL A 174 7.95 -6.03 24.48
N ILE A 175 9.07 -5.92 25.19
CA ILE A 175 10.20 -6.86 25.07
C ILE A 175 9.77 -8.28 25.46
N GLU A 176 9.08 -8.44 26.60
CA GLU A 176 8.55 -9.73 27.05
C GLU A 176 7.63 -10.35 26.00
N LYS A 177 6.73 -9.55 25.42
CA LYS A 177 5.79 -10.03 24.41
C LYS A 177 6.46 -10.43 23.09
N ILE A 178 7.48 -9.70 22.65
CA ILE A 178 8.30 -10.08 21.47
C ILE A 178 8.94 -11.45 21.72
N GLN A 179 9.50 -11.68 22.90
CA GLN A 179 10.13 -12.95 23.28
C GLN A 179 9.12 -14.08 23.38
N LEU A 180 8.03 -13.88 24.13
CA LEU A 180 6.98 -14.90 24.36
C LEU A 180 6.28 -15.35 23.07
N LYS A 181 6.18 -14.47 22.07
CA LYS A 181 5.53 -14.75 20.78
C LYS A 181 6.53 -15.11 19.67
N TYR A 182 7.82 -15.21 19.98
CA TYR A 182 8.89 -15.48 19.01
C TYR A 182 8.85 -14.54 17.79
N LEU A 183 8.63 -13.24 18.07
CA LEU A 183 8.53 -12.21 17.04
C LEU A 183 9.92 -11.67 16.70
N HIS A 184 10.08 -11.23 15.45
CA HIS A 184 11.34 -10.62 15.01
C HIS A 184 11.56 -9.28 15.72
N THR A 185 12.82 -8.89 15.94
CA THR A 185 13.15 -7.64 16.66
C THR A 185 12.75 -6.37 15.89
N VAL A 186 12.48 -6.47 14.58
CA VAL A 186 11.82 -5.38 13.80
C VAL A 186 10.51 -4.94 14.45
N THR A 187 9.82 -5.82 15.18
CA THR A 187 8.60 -5.47 15.92
C THR A 187 8.82 -4.34 16.92
N ALA A 188 9.99 -4.28 17.58
CA ALA A 188 10.34 -3.19 18.48
C ALA A 188 10.47 -1.86 17.71
N THR A 189 11.07 -1.90 16.53
CA THR A 189 11.15 -0.75 15.62
C THR A 189 9.77 -0.27 15.19
N LEU A 190 8.86 -1.19 14.87
CA LEU A 190 7.49 -0.84 14.52
C LEU A 190 6.71 -0.25 15.70
N ALA A 191 6.97 -0.70 16.93
CA ALA A 191 6.43 -0.08 18.15
C ALA A 191 6.92 1.36 18.34
N LEU A 192 8.21 1.63 18.15
CA LEU A 192 8.76 2.99 18.12
C LEU A 192 8.09 3.84 17.03
N LYS A 193 7.96 3.31 15.81
CA LYS A 193 7.27 4.02 14.71
C LYS A 193 5.80 4.30 15.02
N TYR A 194 5.13 3.39 15.72
CA TYR A 194 3.75 3.56 16.15
C TYR A 194 3.60 4.70 17.16
N VAL A 195 4.48 4.81 18.16
CA VAL A 195 4.48 5.96 19.08
C VAL A 195 4.81 7.25 18.35
N PHE A 196 5.77 7.21 17.42
CA PHE A 196 6.05 8.36 16.55
C PHE A 196 4.83 8.77 15.73
N SER A 197 4.07 7.81 15.19
CA SER A 197 2.80 8.07 14.48
C SER A 197 1.78 8.78 15.36
N CYS A 198 1.61 8.32 16.61
CA CYS A 198 0.69 8.92 17.58
C CYS A 198 1.09 10.37 17.88
N LEU A 199 2.39 10.64 18.12
CA LEU A 199 2.90 11.98 18.38
C LEU A 199 2.65 12.93 17.20
N ILE A 200 3.00 12.51 15.99
CA ILE A 200 2.84 13.32 14.78
C ILE A 200 1.36 13.65 14.54
N ASP A 201 0.45 12.68 14.72
CA ASP A 201 -0.97 12.95 14.53
C ASP A 201 -1.53 13.84 15.62
N ALA A 202 -1.13 13.64 16.88
CA ALA A 202 -1.57 14.45 18.02
C ALA A 202 -1.17 15.91 17.87
N ASP A 203 0.10 16.21 17.58
CA ASP A 203 0.61 17.58 17.37
C ASP A 203 -0.16 18.31 16.27
N ARG A 204 -0.34 17.65 15.12
CA ARG A 204 -1.08 18.23 13.99
C ARG A 204 -2.58 18.36 14.23
N THR A 205 -3.16 17.46 15.02
CA THR A 205 -4.59 17.48 15.35
C THR A 205 -4.88 18.62 16.31
N ASP A 206 -4.09 18.75 17.38
CA ASP A 206 -4.21 19.85 18.34
C ASP A 206 -4.02 21.21 17.65
N THR A 207 -2.95 21.36 16.85
CA THR A 207 -2.71 22.59 16.07
C THR A 207 -3.91 22.92 15.18
N ARG A 208 -4.50 21.93 14.49
CA ARG A 208 -5.66 22.13 13.62
C ARG A 208 -6.90 22.55 14.41
N GLU A 209 -7.24 21.82 15.47
CA GLU A 209 -8.40 22.10 16.31
C GLU A 209 -8.31 23.49 16.93
N PHE A 210 -7.10 23.88 17.35
CA PHE A 210 -6.81 25.23 17.80
C PHE A 210 -7.03 26.26 16.69
N GLU A 211 -6.49 26.07 15.47
CA GLU A 211 -6.62 27.01 14.37
C GLU A 211 -8.08 27.17 13.89
N GLU A 212 -8.82 26.07 13.76
CA GLU A 212 -10.22 26.08 13.30
C GLU A 212 -11.18 26.55 14.41
N GLY A 213 -10.71 26.57 15.66
CA GLY A 213 -11.52 26.84 16.85
C GLY A 213 -12.70 25.89 16.98
N GLU A 214 -12.53 24.66 16.50
CA GLU A 214 -13.49 23.58 16.68
C GLU A 214 -13.43 23.14 18.15
N VAL A 215 -14.61 22.99 18.78
CA VAL A 215 -14.71 22.23 20.03
C VAL A 215 -14.58 20.75 19.67
N LYS A 216 -13.83 19.98 20.48
CA LYS A 216 -13.60 18.52 20.31
C LYS A 216 -14.77 17.85 19.59
N GLN A 217 -14.52 17.36 18.37
CA GLN A 217 -15.54 16.59 17.64
C GLN A 217 -16.04 15.46 18.55
N GLU A 218 -17.36 15.33 18.70
CA GLU A 218 -17.94 14.18 19.38
C GLU A 218 -17.37 12.90 18.76
N ASP A 219 -16.96 11.96 19.62
CA ASP A 219 -16.49 10.65 19.16
C ASP A 219 -17.51 10.07 18.19
N LYS A 220 -17.10 9.84 16.95
CA LYS A 220 -17.94 9.14 15.97
C LYS A 220 -18.26 7.78 16.58
N ASP A 221 -19.53 7.51 16.85
CA ASP A 221 -19.97 6.21 17.33
C ASP A 221 -19.80 5.17 16.20
N CYS A 222 -18.59 4.59 16.14
CA CYS A 222 -18.23 3.59 15.15
C CYS A 222 -19.08 2.33 15.27
N ASP A 223 -19.55 1.97 16.48
CA ASP A 223 -20.41 0.81 16.68
C ASP A 223 -21.79 1.03 16.03
N LEU A 224 -22.42 2.19 16.27
CA LEU A 224 -23.65 2.56 15.58
C LEU A 224 -23.47 2.64 14.05
N PHE A 225 -22.32 3.14 13.58
CA PHE A 225 -22.01 3.14 12.15
C PHE A 225 -21.91 1.72 11.59
N PHE A 226 -21.11 0.84 12.19
CA PHE A 226 -20.94 -0.54 11.70
C PHE A 226 -22.23 -1.35 11.78
N ARG A 227 -23.06 -1.14 12.81
CA ARG A 227 -24.40 -1.75 12.91
C ARG A 227 -25.31 -1.35 11.74
N ARG A 228 -25.34 -0.07 11.37
CA ARG A 228 -26.11 0.41 10.21
C ARG A 228 -25.61 -0.25 8.92
N CYS A 229 -24.30 -0.23 8.69
CA CYS A 229 -23.69 -0.87 7.53
C CYS A 229 -23.97 -2.38 7.48
N TYR A 230 -23.90 -3.08 8.62
CA TYR A 230 -24.19 -4.50 8.71
C TYR A 230 -25.65 -4.79 8.34
N ASN A 231 -26.60 -4.01 8.84
CA ASN A 231 -28.01 -4.17 8.48
C ASN A 231 -28.25 -3.94 6.97
N SER A 232 -27.71 -2.86 6.39
CA SER A 232 -27.81 -2.61 4.94
C SER A 232 -27.23 -3.76 4.11
N LEU A 233 -26.07 -4.29 4.53
CA LEU A 233 -25.45 -5.44 3.87
C LEU A 233 -26.33 -6.69 3.98
N MET A 234 -26.92 -6.95 5.14
CA MET A 234 -27.79 -8.11 5.36
C MET A 234 -29.08 -8.02 4.52
N ASP A 235 -29.68 -6.83 4.43
CA ASP A 235 -30.82 -6.58 3.55
C ASP A 235 -30.47 -6.85 2.08
N HIS A 236 -29.30 -6.39 1.64
CA HIS A 236 -28.80 -6.66 0.28
C HIS A 236 -28.57 -8.15 0.03
N ILE A 237 -27.93 -8.87 0.97
CA ILE A 237 -27.72 -10.32 0.87
C ILE A 237 -29.07 -11.05 0.79
N GLN A 238 -30.06 -10.65 1.60
CA GLN A 238 -31.39 -11.24 1.56
C GLN A 238 -32.09 -11.02 0.22
N GLN A 239 -31.94 -9.85 -0.40
CA GLN A 239 -32.45 -9.58 -1.74
C GLN A 239 -31.80 -10.51 -2.79
N LEU A 240 -30.48 -10.76 -2.68
CA LEU A 240 -29.78 -11.68 -3.58
C LEU A 240 -30.24 -13.14 -3.44
N GLU A 241 -30.68 -13.55 -2.25
CA GLU A 241 -31.22 -14.90 -1.99
C GLU A 241 -32.64 -15.11 -2.57
N VAL A 242 -33.33 -14.04 -2.98
CA VAL A 242 -34.71 -14.09 -3.51
C VAL A 242 -34.76 -13.97 -5.04
N LEU A 243 -33.64 -13.67 -5.71
CA LEU A 243 -33.55 -13.58 -7.18
C LEU A 243 -33.79 -14.94 -7.86
N GLU A 244 -34.29 -14.93 -9.11
CA GLU A 244 -34.66 -16.13 -9.88
C GLU A 244 -33.52 -17.18 -9.99
N ASP A 245 -32.25 -16.74 -9.99
CA ASP A 245 -31.06 -17.60 -10.07
C ASP A 245 -30.53 -18.11 -8.70
N ALA A 246 -31.19 -17.77 -7.59
CA ALA A 246 -30.76 -18.14 -6.23
C ALA A 246 -30.77 -19.66 -5.97
N GLY A 247 -31.51 -20.42 -6.79
CA GLY A 247 -31.55 -21.89 -6.73
C GLY A 247 -30.33 -22.60 -7.33
N THR A 248 -29.42 -21.88 -8.00
CA THR A 248 -28.22 -22.50 -8.60
C THR A 248 -27.22 -22.95 -7.53
N GLN A 249 -26.52 -24.07 -7.78
CA GLN A 249 -25.54 -24.64 -6.85
C GLN A 249 -24.45 -23.64 -6.43
N ILE A 250 -24.02 -22.77 -7.35
CA ILE A 250 -23.02 -21.72 -7.08
C ILE A 250 -23.56 -20.65 -6.13
N HIS A 251 -24.81 -20.22 -6.30
CA HIS A 251 -25.42 -19.22 -5.39
C HIS A 251 -25.59 -19.79 -3.98
N GLN A 252 -26.00 -21.06 -3.85
CA GLN A 252 -26.07 -21.73 -2.55
C GLN A 252 -24.71 -21.81 -1.85
N LEU A 253 -23.64 -22.14 -2.59
CA LEU A 253 -22.28 -22.17 -2.04
C LEU A 253 -21.79 -20.77 -1.64
N ARG A 254 -22.11 -19.73 -2.42
CA ARG A 254 -21.82 -18.33 -2.03
C ARG A 254 -22.50 -17.95 -0.72
N GLY A 255 -23.79 -18.29 -0.58
CA GLY A 255 -24.55 -18.06 0.65
C GLY A 255 -23.96 -18.84 1.83
N GLN A 256 -23.57 -20.10 1.63
CA GLN A 256 -22.92 -20.91 2.66
C GLN A 256 -21.58 -20.29 3.10
N MET A 257 -20.67 -19.99 2.17
CA MET A 257 -19.38 -19.38 2.49
C MET A 257 -19.55 -18.02 3.20
N SER A 258 -20.55 -17.23 2.79
CA SER A 258 -20.88 -15.95 3.45
C SER A 258 -21.33 -16.15 4.90
N ARG A 259 -22.18 -17.16 5.18
CA ARG A 259 -22.59 -17.51 6.55
C ARG A 259 -21.44 -18.06 7.39
N GLU A 260 -20.55 -18.85 6.80
CA GLU A 260 -19.33 -19.32 7.48
C GLU A 260 -18.42 -18.15 7.86
N CYS A 261 -18.24 -17.16 6.97
CA CYS A 261 -17.49 -15.95 7.28
C CYS A 261 -18.12 -15.16 8.42
N GLU A 262 -19.45 -15.02 8.46
CA GLU A 262 -20.13 -14.38 9.58
C GLU A 262 -19.95 -15.12 10.90
N ALA A 263 -20.14 -16.45 10.91
CA ALA A 263 -19.93 -17.26 12.12
C ALA A 263 -18.48 -17.20 12.61
N PHE A 264 -17.52 -17.12 11.68
CA PHE A 264 -16.11 -17.00 12.00
C PHE A 264 -15.77 -15.67 12.72
N ALA A 265 -16.62 -14.65 12.60
CA ALA A 265 -16.42 -13.34 13.24
C ALA A 265 -16.35 -13.40 14.77
N ASP A 266 -16.89 -14.46 15.40
CA ASP A 266 -16.85 -14.67 16.85
C ASP A 266 -15.44 -15.05 17.37
N ASN A 267 -14.52 -15.44 16.49
CA ASN A 267 -13.15 -15.76 16.87
C ASN A 267 -12.40 -14.52 17.34
N LYS A 268 -11.42 -14.71 18.24
CA LYS A 268 -10.59 -13.62 18.77
C LYS A 268 -9.83 -12.88 17.65
N PRO A 269 -9.39 -11.63 17.86
CA PRO A 269 -8.50 -10.95 16.91
C PRO A 269 -7.24 -11.76 16.60
N GLY A 270 -6.82 -11.75 15.33
CA GLY A 270 -5.71 -12.59 14.84
C GLY A 270 -5.43 -12.44 13.35
N ILE A 271 -4.60 -13.35 12.82
CA ILE A 271 -4.27 -13.43 11.40
C ILE A 271 -4.95 -14.68 10.81
N TYR A 272 -5.83 -14.47 9.85
CA TYR A 272 -6.73 -15.47 9.26
C TYR A 272 -6.63 -15.52 7.73
N ARG A 273 -7.02 -16.66 7.15
CA ARG A 273 -7.02 -16.88 5.69
C ARG A 273 -8.45 -17.02 5.20
N LEU A 274 -8.79 -16.27 4.15
CA LEU A 274 -10.05 -16.38 3.45
C LEU A 274 -9.80 -16.87 2.03
N SER A 275 -9.69 -18.19 1.91
CA SER A 275 -9.49 -18.88 0.65
C SER A 275 -10.85 -19.08 -0.05
N ILE A 276 -11.22 -18.15 -0.94
CA ILE A 276 -12.48 -18.23 -1.72
C ILE A 276 -12.12 -18.32 -3.21
N PRO A 277 -12.67 -19.30 -3.96
CA PRO A 277 -12.43 -19.42 -5.39
C PRO A 277 -12.93 -18.18 -6.15
N THR A 278 -12.36 -17.94 -7.34
CA THR A 278 -12.75 -16.79 -8.16
C THR A 278 -14.25 -16.82 -8.47
N GLY A 279 -14.93 -15.69 -8.25
CA GLY A 279 -16.38 -15.59 -8.36
C GLY A 279 -17.17 -16.16 -7.18
N GLY A 280 -16.53 -16.56 -6.07
CA GLY A 280 -17.18 -17.06 -4.86
C GLY A 280 -17.77 -15.98 -3.92
N GLY A 281 -17.81 -14.70 -4.34
CA GLY A 281 -18.39 -13.62 -3.52
C GLY A 281 -17.47 -13.07 -2.42
N LYS A 282 -16.14 -13.14 -2.63
CA LYS A 282 -15.10 -12.75 -1.67
C LYS A 282 -15.34 -11.37 -1.04
N THR A 283 -15.67 -10.35 -1.84
CA THR A 283 -15.88 -8.96 -1.39
C THR A 283 -16.98 -8.84 -0.33
N LEU A 284 -18.17 -9.38 -0.61
CA LEU A 284 -19.30 -9.30 0.33
C LEU A 284 -19.09 -10.21 1.55
N ALA A 285 -18.49 -11.38 1.37
CA ALA A 285 -18.19 -12.31 2.46
C ALA A 285 -17.17 -11.72 3.45
N SER A 286 -16.09 -11.10 2.95
CA SER A 286 -15.08 -10.45 3.79
C SER A 286 -15.63 -9.19 4.48
N LEU A 287 -16.48 -8.41 3.80
CA LEU A 287 -17.16 -7.26 4.40
C LEU A 287 -18.13 -7.69 5.52
N ARG A 288 -18.91 -8.76 5.32
CA ARG A 288 -19.82 -9.32 6.33
C ARG A 288 -19.05 -9.75 7.58
N TYR A 289 -17.95 -10.49 7.40
CA TYR A 289 -17.04 -10.84 8.49
C TYR A 289 -16.53 -9.58 9.21
N ALA A 290 -15.99 -8.61 8.47
CA ALA A 290 -15.32 -7.46 9.07
C ALA A 290 -16.28 -6.57 9.85
N LEU A 291 -17.49 -6.31 9.34
CA LEU A 291 -18.51 -5.56 10.06
C LEU A 291 -18.91 -6.26 11.35
N LYS A 292 -19.21 -7.57 11.28
CA LYS A 292 -19.59 -8.36 12.45
C LYS A 292 -18.47 -8.42 13.48
N HIS A 293 -17.24 -8.70 13.04
CA HIS A 293 -16.06 -8.81 13.91
C HIS A 293 -15.70 -7.46 14.54
N ALA A 294 -15.82 -6.35 13.79
CA ALA A 294 -15.60 -5.02 14.33
C ALA A 294 -16.57 -4.67 15.46
N MET A 295 -17.86 -4.97 15.29
CA MET A 295 -18.88 -4.78 16.32
C MET A 295 -18.62 -5.65 17.57
N LEU A 296 -18.26 -6.92 17.38
CA LEU A 296 -18.04 -7.86 18.49
C LEU A 296 -16.79 -7.54 19.33
N HIS A 297 -15.74 -7.03 18.68
CA HIS A 297 -14.45 -6.78 19.32
C HIS A 297 -14.11 -5.31 19.52
N GLY A 298 -15.05 -4.40 19.23
CA GLY A 298 -14.85 -2.95 19.38
C GLY A 298 -13.73 -2.39 18.50
N GLN A 299 -13.56 -2.95 17.29
CA GLN A 299 -12.60 -2.42 16.32
C GLN A 299 -13.12 -1.09 15.79
N GLU A 300 -12.24 -0.13 15.58
CA GLU A 300 -12.62 1.22 15.17
C GLU A 300 -12.73 1.38 13.65
N ARG A 301 -12.06 0.50 12.90
CA ARG A 301 -11.86 0.65 11.45
C ARG A 301 -11.88 -0.67 10.70
N ILE A 302 -12.29 -0.60 9.44
CA ILE A 302 -12.16 -1.65 8.44
C ILE A 302 -11.36 -1.08 7.27
N VAL A 303 -10.23 -1.70 6.95
CA VAL A 303 -9.31 -1.26 5.90
C VAL A 303 -9.22 -2.35 4.83
N PHE A 304 -9.67 -2.04 3.62
CA PHE A 304 -9.49 -2.85 2.43
C PHE A 304 -8.19 -2.47 1.72
N ILE A 305 -7.24 -3.39 1.68
CA ILE A 305 -5.96 -3.27 0.99
C ILE A 305 -6.03 -4.13 -0.27
N VAL A 306 -6.03 -3.49 -1.44
CA VAL A 306 -6.10 -4.19 -2.74
C VAL A 306 -4.80 -4.02 -3.54
N PRO A 307 -4.52 -4.91 -4.50
CA PRO A 307 -3.26 -4.90 -5.26
C PRO A 307 -3.11 -3.70 -6.19
N TYR A 308 -4.17 -3.37 -6.95
CA TYR A 308 -4.12 -2.45 -8.07
C TYR A 308 -5.10 -1.29 -7.91
N THR A 309 -4.68 -0.09 -8.32
CA THR A 309 -5.48 1.14 -8.22
C THR A 309 -6.76 1.08 -9.05
N THR A 310 -6.73 0.39 -10.20
CA THR A 310 -7.86 0.26 -11.13
C THR A 310 -9.05 -0.50 -10.55
N ILE A 311 -8.84 -1.27 -9.49
CA ILE A 311 -9.87 -2.08 -8.82
C ILE A 311 -10.51 -1.32 -7.67
N ILE A 312 -9.80 -0.34 -7.09
CA ILE A 312 -10.25 0.40 -5.92
C ILE A 312 -11.57 1.12 -6.20
N GLU A 313 -11.63 1.89 -7.29
CA GLU A 313 -12.82 2.67 -7.62
C GLU A 313 -14.05 1.78 -7.82
N GLN A 314 -13.87 0.63 -8.48
CA GLN A 314 -14.97 -0.31 -8.72
C GLN A 314 -15.44 -0.97 -7.42
N ASN A 315 -14.52 -1.52 -6.62
CA ASN A 315 -14.86 -2.20 -5.36
C ASN A 315 -15.45 -1.22 -4.33
N ALA A 316 -14.90 0.00 -4.25
CA ALA A 316 -15.41 1.03 -3.37
C ALA A 316 -16.82 1.47 -3.78
N GLN A 317 -17.08 1.62 -5.09
CA GLN A 317 -18.41 1.96 -5.58
C GLN A 317 -19.44 0.85 -5.33
N GLU A 318 -19.06 -0.41 -5.53
CA GLU A 318 -19.91 -1.56 -5.20
C GLU A 318 -20.26 -1.55 -3.71
N ILE A 319 -19.27 -1.40 -2.83
CA ILE A 319 -19.51 -1.37 -1.38
C ILE A 319 -20.34 -0.14 -0.97
N ARG A 320 -20.13 1.04 -1.58
CA ARG A 320 -21.00 2.21 -1.37
C ARG A 320 -22.45 1.91 -1.71
N SER A 321 -22.70 1.30 -2.88
CA SER A 321 -24.07 0.99 -3.31
C SER A 321 -24.77 0.00 -2.37
N VAL A 322 -24.02 -0.92 -1.76
CA VAL A 322 -24.55 -1.92 -0.83
C VAL A 322 -24.82 -1.32 0.55
N LEU A 323 -23.92 -0.44 1.03
CA LEU A 323 -24.02 0.11 2.39
C LEU A 323 -24.94 1.33 2.49
N GLY A 324 -25.16 2.07 1.39
CA GLY A 324 -25.99 3.27 1.37
C GLY A 324 -25.37 4.48 2.08
N GLU A 325 -24.05 4.47 2.32
CA GLU A 325 -23.32 5.49 3.08
C GLU A 325 -22.21 6.11 2.23
N GLU A 326 -22.39 7.36 1.77
CA GLU A 326 -21.40 8.03 0.90
C GLU A 326 -20.29 8.77 1.68
N GLY A 327 -20.56 9.22 2.91
CA GLY A 327 -19.68 10.15 3.64
C GLY A 327 -18.58 9.51 4.51
N LEU A 328 -18.59 8.18 4.70
CA LEU A 328 -17.72 7.46 5.65
C LEU A 328 -16.92 6.32 5.00
N ILE A 329 -16.79 6.35 3.68
CA ILE A 329 -15.94 5.44 2.90
C ILE A 329 -14.85 6.26 2.20
N LEU A 330 -13.62 6.15 2.71
CA LEU A 330 -12.45 6.84 2.19
C LEU A 330 -11.73 6.01 1.14
N GLU A 331 -11.43 6.60 -0.02
CA GLU A 331 -10.57 6.01 -1.04
C GLU A 331 -9.19 6.67 -1.08
N HIS A 332 -8.12 5.89 -1.01
CA HIS A 332 -6.77 6.39 -1.09
C HIS A 332 -5.85 5.50 -1.96
N HIS A 333 -5.69 5.90 -3.22
CA HIS A 333 -4.98 5.10 -4.24
C HIS A 333 -3.93 5.88 -5.05
N SER A 334 -3.78 7.20 -4.88
CA SER A 334 -2.85 8.01 -5.69
C SER A 334 -1.46 8.15 -5.05
N ASN A 335 -0.42 7.73 -5.78
CA ASN A 335 0.99 7.98 -5.44
C ASN A 335 1.53 9.32 -6.01
N ILE A 336 0.80 9.94 -6.95
CA ILE A 336 1.35 10.97 -7.86
C ILE A 336 1.12 12.39 -7.35
N ILE A 337 0.19 12.61 -6.42
CA ILE A 337 -0.06 13.95 -5.86
C ILE A 337 0.86 14.18 -4.65
N GLN A 338 2.12 14.45 -4.97
CA GLN A 338 2.97 15.28 -4.12
C GLN A 338 2.40 16.71 -4.19
N ASP A 339 1.48 17.05 -3.28
CA ASP A 339 1.07 18.43 -3.05
C ASP A 339 2.29 19.21 -2.50
N ARG A 340 3.14 19.69 -3.41
CA ARG A 340 4.13 20.72 -3.09
C ARG A 340 3.37 22.04 -2.94
N ASN A 341 3.27 22.52 -1.70
CA ASN A 341 2.97 23.90 -1.30
C ASN A 341 1.98 24.68 -2.18
N THR A 342 0.70 24.63 -1.83
CA THR A 342 -0.23 25.71 -2.18
C THR A 342 -0.94 26.17 -0.92
N ARG A 343 -0.65 27.42 -0.50
CA ARG A 343 -1.58 28.22 0.32
C ARG A 343 -2.81 28.44 -0.57
N GLU A 344 -3.96 27.91 -0.16
CA GLU A 344 -5.22 28.14 -0.85
C GLU A 344 -5.89 29.34 -0.18
N GLU A 345 -6.05 30.44 -0.92
CA GLU A 345 -6.93 31.55 -0.54
C GLU A 345 -8.38 31.07 -0.50
N GLU A 346 -9.07 31.49 0.55
CA GLU A 346 -10.44 31.12 0.91
C GLU A 346 -11.44 31.78 -0.04
N ASP A 347 -12.26 30.96 -0.70
CA ASP A 347 -13.56 31.36 -1.23
C ASP A 347 -14.62 30.52 -0.49
N ASP A 348 -15.50 31.19 0.24
CA ASP A 348 -16.53 30.65 1.14
C ASP A 348 -17.62 29.87 0.38
N THR A 349 -17.29 28.68 -0.12
CA THR A 349 -18.27 27.73 -0.67
C THR A 349 -18.23 26.41 0.08
N GLU A 350 -19.39 25.81 0.35
CA GLU A 350 -19.53 24.50 1.01
C GLU A 350 -18.69 23.40 0.33
N ALA A 351 -18.48 23.51 -0.98
CA ALA A 351 -17.65 22.59 -1.77
C ALA A 351 -16.15 22.64 -1.42
N VAL A 352 -15.63 23.79 -0.98
CA VAL A 352 -14.22 23.94 -0.53
C VAL A 352 -14.04 23.28 0.84
N GLY A 353 -14.99 23.44 1.75
CA GLY A 353 -14.99 22.77 3.06
C GLY A 353 -15.00 21.25 2.96
N LEU A 354 -15.83 20.68 2.07
CA LEU A 354 -15.85 19.23 1.83
C LEU A 354 -14.52 18.70 1.25
N ARG A 355 -13.90 19.44 0.31
CA ARG A 355 -12.59 19.07 -0.25
C ARG A 355 -11.47 19.11 0.79
N LYS A 356 -11.45 20.12 1.66
CA LYS A 356 -10.50 20.21 2.78
C LYS A 356 -10.68 19.02 3.74
N LYS A 357 -11.93 18.70 4.11
CA LYS A 357 -12.26 17.52 4.95
C LYS A 357 -11.84 16.19 4.31
N LEU A 358 -12.09 15.99 3.02
CA LEU A 358 -11.67 14.78 2.29
C LEU A 358 -10.14 14.66 2.20
N LYS A 359 -9.43 15.76 1.95
CA LYS A 359 -7.95 15.80 1.92
C LYS A 359 -7.37 15.45 3.29
N LEU A 360 -7.94 15.99 4.36
CA LEU A 360 -7.55 15.70 5.75
C LEU A 360 -7.83 14.24 6.12
N ALA A 361 -9.02 13.72 5.82
CA ALA A 361 -9.37 12.32 6.04
C ALA A 361 -8.41 11.37 5.30
N ARG A 362 -7.96 11.73 4.09
CA ARG A 362 -6.95 10.99 3.33
C ARG A 362 -5.56 11.02 3.97
N ASP A 363 -5.13 12.17 4.45
CA ASP A 363 -3.82 12.30 5.09
C ASP A 363 -3.77 11.64 6.47
N ASN A 364 -4.91 11.51 7.15
CA ASN A 364 -5.00 10.97 8.50
C ASN A 364 -5.61 9.57 8.58
N TRP A 365 -6.19 9.03 7.51
CA TRP A 365 -6.95 7.77 7.53
C TRP A 365 -8.04 7.75 8.62
N ASP A 366 -8.77 8.86 8.70
CA ASP A 366 -9.78 9.12 9.73
C ASP A 366 -11.21 8.82 9.25
N SER A 367 -11.39 7.60 8.75
CA SER A 367 -12.67 7.07 8.27
C SER A 367 -12.90 5.66 8.83
N PRO A 368 -14.13 5.28 9.20
CA PRO A 368 -14.43 3.92 9.69
C PRO A 368 -14.18 2.84 8.64
N ILE A 369 -14.43 3.13 7.35
CA ILE A 369 -14.09 2.24 6.23
C ILE A 369 -13.11 2.95 5.30
N ILE A 370 -12.00 2.27 4.96
CA ILE A 370 -10.91 2.79 4.13
C ILE A 370 -10.57 1.79 3.02
N PHE A 371 -10.48 2.27 1.79
CA PHE A 371 -9.91 1.53 0.66
C PHE A 371 -8.55 2.11 0.31
N THR A 372 -7.52 1.26 0.27
CA THR A 372 -6.17 1.65 -0.09
C THR A 372 -5.43 0.56 -0.84
N THR A 373 -4.20 0.85 -1.27
CA THR A 373 -3.35 -0.09 -2.01
C THR A 373 -2.34 -0.76 -1.09
N MET A 374 -1.82 -1.92 -1.51
CA MET A 374 -0.65 -2.55 -0.88
C MET A 374 0.55 -1.59 -0.79
N VAL A 375 0.72 -0.72 -1.79
CA VAL A 375 1.78 0.29 -1.82
C VAL A 375 1.62 1.31 -0.68
N GLN A 376 0.41 1.85 -0.51
CA GLN A 376 0.12 2.82 0.55
C GLN A 376 0.19 2.19 1.95
N PHE A 377 -0.26 0.94 2.08
CA PHE A 377 -0.09 0.16 3.30
C PHE A 377 1.40 0.05 3.68
N LEU A 378 2.26 -0.44 2.79
CA LEU A 378 3.69 -0.59 3.08
C LEU A 378 4.40 0.77 3.29
N ASN A 379 4.03 1.80 2.53
CA ASN A 379 4.56 3.16 2.71
C ASN A 379 4.28 3.71 4.12
N THR A 380 3.14 3.36 4.73
CA THR A 380 2.80 3.77 6.11
C THR A 380 3.85 3.30 7.13
N PHE A 381 4.48 2.15 6.88
CA PHE A 381 5.51 1.58 7.75
C PHE A 381 6.92 2.00 7.38
N TYR A 382 7.23 2.15 6.10
CA TYR A 382 8.63 2.10 5.65
C TYR A 382 9.10 3.30 4.84
N SER A 383 8.19 4.11 4.29
CA SER A 383 8.58 5.31 3.55
C SER A 383 9.17 6.40 4.45
N SER A 384 9.92 7.31 3.83
CA SER A 384 10.57 8.45 4.51
C SER A 384 9.60 9.59 4.83
N GLY A 385 10.05 10.50 5.71
CA GLY A 385 9.29 11.68 6.12
C GLY A 385 8.19 11.40 7.16
N THR A 386 7.31 12.38 7.36
CA THR A 386 6.31 12.38 8.45
C THR A 386 4.87 12.14 7.95
N ARG A 387 4.62 12.24 6.65
CA ARG A 387 3.26 12.16 6.08
C ARG A 387 2.66 10.76 6.16
N ASN A 388 3.36 9.75 5.64
CA ASN A 388 2.82 8.39 5.58
C ASN A 388 2.76 7.74 6.97
N VAL A 389 3.80 7.94 7.80
CA VAL A 389 3.86 7.37 9.15
C VAL A 389 2.75 7.90 10.05
N ARG A 390 2.20 9.11 9.81
CA ARG A 390 1.04 9.64 10.54
C ARG A 390 -0.16 8.68 10.55
N ARG A 391 -0.32 7.85 9.51
CA ARG A 391 -1.44 6.92 9.36
C ARG A 391 -1.25 5.61 10.13
N LEU A 392 -0.03 5.30 10.56
CA LEU A 392 0.31 3.99 11.14
C LEU A 392 -0.53 3.65 12.37
N HIS A 393 -0.76 4.59 13.28
CA HIS A 393 -1.53 4.30 14.49
C HIS A 393 -3.00 3.98 14.20
N ARG A 394 -3.57 4.46 13.07
CA ARG A 394 -4.93 4.15 12.63
C ARG A 394 -5.10 2.72 12.12
N LEU A 395 -4.00 2.01 11.87
CA LEU A 395 -4.02 0.58 11.53
C LEU A 395 -4.10 -0.33 12.76
N ALA A 396 -3.96 0.22 13.97
CA ALA A 396 -4.24 -0.48 15.22
C ALA A 396 -5.74 -0.46 15.52
N ASN A 397 -6.22 -1.48 16.25
CA ASN A 397 -7.62 -1.72 16.55
C ASN A 397 -8.51 -1.69 15.28
N ALA A 398 -8.01 -2.28 14.19
CA ALA A 398 -8.69 -2.34 12.90
C ALA A 398 -8.80 -3.76 12.34
N VAL A 399 -9.83 -4.00 11.51
CA VAL A 399 -9.92 -5.16 10.63
C VAL A 399 -9.26 -4.83 9.29
N LEU A 400 -8.25 -5.60 8.90
CA LEU A 400 -7.43 -5.39 7.71
C LEU A 400 -7.73 -6.51 6.71
N ILE A 401 -8.35 -6.18 5.58
CA ILE A 401 -8.70 -7.12 4.52
C ILE A 401 -7.68 -6.95 3.39
N PHE A 402 -6.81 -7.94 3.20
CA PHE A 402 -5.85 -7.97 2.10
C PHE A 402 -6.45 -8.79 0.95
N ASP A 403 -6.99 -8.13 -0.06
CA ASP A 403 -7.44 -8.80 -1.27
C ASP A 403 -6.25 -9.14 -2.16
N GLU A 404 -6.24 -10.37 -2.71
CA GLU A 404 -5.17 -10.91 -3.54
C GLU A 404 -3.78 -10.80 -2.89
N VAL A 405 -3.64 -11.22 -1.63
CA VAL A 405 -2.40 -11.10 -0.83
C VAL A 405 -1.13 -11.64 -1.51
N GLN A 406 -1.25 -12.56 -2.46
CA GLN A 406 -0.13 -13.04 -3.27
C GLN A 406 0.53 -11.94 -4.11
N SER A 407 -0.13 -10.80 -4.31
CA SER A 407 0.41 -9.65 -5.04
C SER A 407 1.48 -8.85 -4.27
N VAL A 408 1.78 -9.22 -3.01
CA VAL A 408 2.84 -8.55 -2.25
C VAL A 408 4.14 -8.67 -3.05
N PRO A 409 4.80 -7.56 -3.40
CA PRO A 409 6.07 -7.62 -4.13
C PRO A 409 7.06 -8.51 -3.42
N VAL A 410 7.76 -9.37 -4.16
CA VAL A 410 8.61 -10.42 -3.58
C VAL A 410 9.65 -9.84 -2.64
N LYS A 411 10.24 -8.70 -3.01
CA LYS A 411 11.21 -7.98 -2.17
C LYS A 411 10.67 -7.45 -0.85
N CYS A 412 9.35 -7.32 -0.71
CA CYS A 412 8.67 -6.77 0.46
C CYS A 412 8.06 -7.85 1.37
N VAL A 413 8.15 -9.14 1.04
CA VAL A 413 7.47 -10.23 1.77
C VAL A 413 7.82 -10.23 3.26
N SER A 414 9.10 -10.15 3.61
CA SER A 414 9.51 -10.15 5.03
C SER A 414 9.04 -8.90 5.76
N LEU A 415 9.09 -7.73 5.11
CA LEU A 415 8.60 -6.46 5.68
C LEU A 415 7.08 -6.53 5.91
N PHE A 416 6.32 -7.00 4.93
CA PHE A 416 4.88 -7.24 5.03
C PHE A 416 4.54 -8.14 6.22
N ASN A 417 5.22 -9.29 6.34
CA ASN A 417 5.01 -10.22 7.44
C ASN A 417 5.27 -9.57 8.81
N GLN A 418 6.35 -8.78 8.94
CA GLN A 418 6.64 -8.09 10.20
C GLN A 418 5.61 -7.01 10.54
N ALA A 419 5.10 -6.28 9.55
CA ALA A 419 4.03 -5.32 9.76
C ALA A 419 2.74 -5.98 10.29
N LEU A 420 2.30 -7.10 9.69
CA LEU A 420 1.10 -7.82 10.13
C LEU A 420 1.28 -8.45 11.51
N ASN A 421 2.44 -9.08 11.76
CA ASN A 421 2.79 -9.63 13.06
C ASN A 421 2.72 -8.54 14.15
N PHE A 422 3.25 -7.34 13.87
CA PHE A 422 3.14 -6.20 14.78
C PHE A 422 1.69 -5.78 15.01
N LEU A 423 0.91 -5.52 13.96
CA LEU A 423 -0.47 -5.02 14.09
C LEU A 423 -1.38 -6.02 14.84
N CYS A 424 -1.26 -7.31 14.56
CA CYS A 424 -2.16 -8.31 15.15
C CYS A 424 -1.74 -8.72 16.56
N HIS A 425 -0.43 -8.76 16.84
CA HIS A 425 0.02 -9.09 18.20
C HIS A 425 0.06 -7.88 19.11
N PHE A 426 0.43 -6.68 18.65
CA PHE A 426 0.53 -5.47 19.48
C PHE A 426 -0.63 -4.51 19.29
N GLY A 427 -1.04 -4.26 18.05
CA GLY A 427 -2.06 -3.27 17.71
C GLY A 427 -3.51 -3.71 17.94
N LYS A 428 -3.79 -4.94 18.42
CA LYS A 428 -5.14 -5.52 18.57
C LYS A 428 -5.94 -5.63 17.26
N SER A 429 -5.28 -5.53 16.12
CA SER A 429 -5.91 -5.63 14.81
C SER A 429 -6.15 -7.07 14.40
N THR A 430 -7.05 -7.25 13.45
CA THR A 430 -7.31 -8.54 12.80
C THR A 430 -6.94 -8.44 11.33
N ALA A 431 -6.15 -9.38 10.80
CA ALA A 431 -5.81 -9.43 9.39
C ALA A 431 -6.47 -10.63 8.70
N VAL A 432 -7.16 -10.37 7.59
CA VAL A 432 -7.78 -11.39 6.75
C VAL A 432 -7.08 -11.39 5.39
N LEU A 433 -6.38 -12.46 5.09
CA LEU A 433 -5.68 -12.65 3.82
C LEU A 433 -6.64 -13.32 2.83
N CYS A 434 -7.20 -12.56 1.90
CA CYS A 434 -8.24 -13.02 1.00
C CYS A 434 -7.71 -13.34 -0.38
N THR A 435 -7.69 -14.61 -0.79
CA THR A 435 -7.15 -15.00 -2.11
C THR A 435 -7.67 -16.34 -2.60
N ALA A 436 -7.61 -16.56 -3.92
CA ALA A 436 -7.81 -17.88 -4.51
C ALA A 436 -6.50 -18.71 -4.50
N THR A 437 -5.34 -18.07 -4.33
CA THR A 437 -4.00 -18.66 -4.42
C THR A 437 -3.17 -18.25 -3.20
N GLN A 438 -3.41 -18.89 -2.07
CA GLN A 438 -2.79 -18.51 -0.80
C GLN A 438 -1.26 -18.68 -0.84
N PRO A 439 -0.47 -17.59 -0.68
CA PRO A 439 0.97 -17.69 -0.62
C PRO A 439 1.43 -18.39 0.67
N ALA A 440 2.51 -19.16 0.58
CA ALA A 440 3.14 -19.84 1.71
C ALA A 440 3.98 -18.89 2.60
N LEU A 441 3.35 -17.81 3.09
CA LEU A 441 4.00 -16.79 3.93
C LEU A 441 4.45 -17.32 5.30
N ASP A 442 3.95 -18.48 5.70
CA ASP A 442 4.39 -19.24 6.88
C ASP A 442 5.71 -20.00 6.65
N PHE A 443 6.14 -20.17 5.39
CA PHE A 443 7.32 -20.96 5.02
C PHE A 443 8.61 -20.14 4.90
N VAL A 444 8.52 -18.81 4.77
CA VAL A 444 9.69 -17.93 4.61
C VAL A 444 10.43 -17.71 5.94
N GLU A 445 11.70 -17.33 5.89
CA GLU A 445 12.57 -17.10 7.06
C GLU A 445 11.91 -16.18 8.10
N HIS A 446 11.47 -15.00 7.67
CA HIS A 446 10.72 -14.06 8.48
C HIS A 446 9.21 -14.30 8.32
N SER A 447 8.76 -15.46 8.79
CA SER A 447 7.41 -15.98 8.62
C SER A 447 6.30 -15.15 9.27
N LEU A 448 5.12 -15.19 8.63
CA LEU A 448 3.87 -14.70 9.19
C LEU A 448 3.36 -15.64 10.29
N LYS A 449 3.02 -15.11 11.46
CA LYS A 449 2.53 -15.89 12.62
C LYS A 449 1.01 -16.05 12.57
N VAL A 450 0.54 -16.84 11.61
CA VAL A 450 -0.90 -17.12 11.42
C VAL A 450 -1.51 -17.71 12.70
N THR A 451 -2.66 -17.20 13.13
CA THR A 451 -3.25 -17.53 14.44
C THR A 451 -4.00 -18.87 14.40
N ALA A 452 -4.85 -19.10 13.41
CA ALA A 452 -5.44 -20.41 13.08
C ALA A 452 -6.32 -20.33 11.81
N GLY A 453 -6.19 -21.33 10.92
CA GLY A 453 -7.26 -21.83 10.04
C GLY A 453 -7.74 -20.95 8.87
N ASP A 454 -8.09 -21.62 7.78
CA ASP A 454 -8.95 -21.04 6.74
C ASP A 454 -10.37 -20.84 7.30
N MET A 455 -10.99 -19.71 6.96
CA MET A 455 -12.35 -19.37 7.42
C MET A 455 -13.43 -20.28 6.82
N ILE A 456 -13.13 -20.89 5.66
CA ILE A 456 -14.07 -21.74 4.91
C ILE A 456 -13.75 -23.21 5.15
N HIS A 457 -14.75 -23.98 5.56
CA HIS A 457 -14.64 -25.42 5.77
C HIS A 457 -14.73 -26.17 4.43
N ASN A 458 -14.14 -27.37 4.39
CA ASN A 458 -14.18 -28.26 3.22
C ASN A 458 -13.80 -27.56 1.89
N LEU A 459 -12.78 -26.70 1.94
CA LEU A 459 -12.33 -25.89 0.80
C LEU A 459 -12.11 -26.73 -0.47
N HIS A 460 -11.58 -27.95 -0.33
CA HIS A 460 -11.41 -28.89 -1.43
C HIS A 460 -12.73 -29.22 -2.15
N GLU A 461 -13.80 -29.54 -1.42
CA GLU A 461 -15.12 -29.83 -2.01
C GLU A 461 -15.74 -28.57 -2.63
N VAL A 462 -15.57 -27.42 -1.98
CA VAL A 462 -16.00 -26.12 -2.53
C VAL A 462 -15.29 -25.88 -3.86
N ARG A 463 -13.96 -26.01 -3.93
CA ARG A 463 -13.19 -25.84 -5.16
C ARG A 463 -13.62 -26.80 -6.26
N GLN A 464 -13.87 -28.07 -5.95
CA GLN A 464 -14.38 -29.03 -6.93
C GLN A 464 -15.73 -28.60 -7.53
N LYS A 465 -16.66 -28.10 -6.70
CA LYS A 465 -17.94 -27.57 -7.20
C LYS A 465 -17.80 -26.26 -7.98
N PHE A 466 -16.72 -25.50 -7.74
CA PHE A 466 -16.37 -24.31 -8.51
C PHE A 466 -15.46 -24.62 -9.72
N LYS A 467 -15.04 -25.87 -9.92
CA LYS A 467 -14.20 -26.26 -11.04
C LYS A 467 -14.96 -26.08 -12.34
N ARG A 468 -14.41 -25.24 -13.22
CA ARG A 468 -15.00 -24.86 -14.52
C ARG A 468 -14.00 -24.91 -15.66
N VAL A 469 -12.76 -25.23 -15.33
CA VAL A 469 -11.62 -25.18 -16.23
C VAL A 469 -10.73 -26.38 -16.01
N GLU A 470 -10.12 -26.84 -17.10
CA GLU A 470 -9.03 -27.82 -17.08
C GLU A 470 -7.77 -27.15 -17.64
N ILE A 471 -6.66 -27.27 -16.93
CA ILE A 471 -5.37 -26.76 -17.38
C ILE A 471 -4.74 -27.77 -18.35
N VAL A 472 -4.48 -27.34 -19.57
CA VAL A 472 -3.82 -28.14 -20.60
C VAL A 472 -2.43 -27.58 -20.86
N ASP A 473 -1.42 -28.34 -20.45
CA ASP A 473 -0.01 -28.01 -20.68
C ASP A 473 0.43 -28.38 -22.10
N LEU A 474 0.69 -27.37 -22.92
CA LEU A 474 1.26 -27.47 -24.27
C LEU A 474 2.65 -26.83 -24.34
N THR A 475 3.36 -26.75 -23.20
CA THR A 475 4.69 -26.16 -23.18
C THR A 475 5.71 -27.06 -23.89
N GLU A 476 6.46 -26.45 -24.79
CA GLU A 476 7.52 -27.10 -25.57
C GLU A 476 8.84 -26.34 -25.39
N SER A 477 9.97 -27.02 -25.60
CA SER A 477 11.30 -26.46 -25.32
C SER A 477 11.65 -25.26 -26.21
N GLN A 478 11.24 -25.27 -27.48
CA GLN A 478 11.48 -24.18 -28.43
C GLN A 478 10.50 -23.00 -28.26
N GLY A 479 9.34 -23.25 -27.67
CA GLY A 479 8.24 -22.27 -27.61
C GLY A 479 7.62 -21.98 -28.99
N TRP A 480 6.58 -21.16 -28.98
CA TRP A 480 5.78 -20.78 -30.13
C TRP A 480 6.00 -19.31 -30.46
N ASP A 481 6.26 -19.02 -31.73
CA ASP A 481 6.29 -17.64 -32.23
C ASP A 481 4.86 -17.14 -32.50
N ALA A 482 4.73 -15.85 -32.81
CA ALA A 482 3.46 -15.21 -33.10
C ALA A 482 2.68 -15.87 -34.26
N SER A 483 3.36 -16.41 -35.29
CA SER A 483 2.69 -17.05 -36.42
C SER A 483 2.06 -18.38 -36.01
N TYR A 484 2.84 -19.24 -35.35
CA TYR A 484 2.35 -20.53 -34.89
C TYR A 484 1.24 -20.38 -33.84
N LEU A 485 1.37 -19.38 -32.95
CA LEU A 485 0.34 -19.06 -31.98
C LEU A 485 -0.93 -18.52 -32.65
N ASN A 486 -0.83 -17.70 -33.70
CA ASN A 486 -2.00 -17.27 -34.48
C ASN A 486 -2.72 -18.48 -35.09
N ASP A 487 -2.00 -19.40 -35.75
CA ASP A 487 -2.60 -20.61 -36.33
C ASP A 487 -3.40 -21.42 -35.29
N PHE A 488 -2.83 -21.57 -34.09
CA PHE A 488 -3.51 -22.23 -32.99
C PHE A 488 -4.75 -21.46 -32.52
N VAL A 489 -4.68 -20.14 -32.42
CA VAL A 489 -5.82 -19.28 -32.07
C VAL A 489 -6.93 -19.43 -33.10
N GLN A 490 -6.62 -19.37 -34.40
CA GLN A 490 -7.59 -19.57 -35.48
C GLN A 490 -8.25 -20.94 -35.42
N ASN A 491 -7.48 -22.00 -35.14
CA ASN A 491 -8.03 -23.33 -34.95
C ASN A 491 -9.03 -23.39 -33.79
N LYS A 492 -8.74 -22.72 -32.66
CA LYS A 492 -9.66 -22.66 -31.52
C LYS A 492 -10.93 -21.87 -31.82
N LEU A 493 -10.83 -20.75 -32.53
CA LEU A 493 -11.97 -19.91 -32.92
C LEU A 493 -13.01 -20.63 -33.80
N GLN A 494 -12.67 -21.78 -34.39
CA GLN A 494 -13.66 -22.63 -35.05
C GLN A 494 -14.69 -23.22 -34.06
N ASN A 495 -14.31 -23.37 -32.79
CA ASN A 495 -15.09 -24.07 -31.76
C ASN A 495 -15.52 -23.15 -30.60
N VAL A 496 -15.02 -21.92 -30.54
CA VAL A 496 -15.34 -20.95 -29.49
C VAL A 496 -15.68 -19.59 -30.08
N ARG A 497 -16.46 -18.78 -29.36
CA ARG A 497 -16.80 -17.43 -29.81
C ARG A 497 -15.86 -16.39 -29.22
N SER A 498 -15.38 -16.60 -28.01
CA SER A 498 -14.51 -15.66 -27.30
C SER A 498 -13.22 -16.30 -26.84
N LEU A 499 -12.08 -15.70 -27.17
CA LEU A 499 -10.76 -16.20 -26.83
C LEU A 499 -9.88 -15.08 -26.25
N LEU A 500 -9.17 -15.40 -25.17
CA LEU A 500 -8.19 -14.51 -24.55
C LEU A 500 -6.79 -15.12 -24.65
N VAL A 501 -5.84 -14.37 -25.20
CA VAL A 501 -4.41 -14.69 -25.17
C VAL A 501 -3.70 -13.74 -24.22
N ILE A 502 -2.96 -14.28 -23.24
CA ILE A 502 -2.19 -13.51 -22.29
C ILE A 502 -0.71 -13.84 -22.44
N LEU A 503 0.09 -12.82 -22.76
CA LEU A 503 1.55 -12.91 -22.90
C LEU A 503 2.24 -12.11 -21.79
N ASN A 504 3.44 -12.53 -21.42
CA ASN A 504 4.22 -11.95 -20.33
C ASN A 504 4.80 -10.57 -20.66
N THR A 505 5.04 -10.29 -21.95
CA THR A 505 5.68 -9.06 -22.41
C THR A 505 4.79 -8.29 -23.37
N LYS A 506 4.86 -6.96 -23.29
CA LYS A 506 4.11 -6.07 -24.18
C LYS A 506 4.49 -6.24 -25.64
N ASN A 507 5.77 -6.52 -25.92
CA ASN A 507 6.28 -6.73 -27.27
C ASN A 507 5.71 -7.99 -27.90
N ALA A 508 5.65 -9.10 -27.17
CA ALA A 508 5.04 -10.34 -27.67
C ALA A 508 3.53 -10.18 -27.88
N ALA A 509 2.82 -9.52 -26.95
CA ALA A 509 1.39 -9.20 -27.09
C ALA A 509 1.11 -8.35 -28.33
N ARG A 510 1.88 -7.28 -28.54
CA ARG A 510 1.79 -6.44 -29.74
C ARG A 510 2.08 -7.23 -31.01
N LYS A 511 3.19 -7.98 -31.04
CA LYS A 511 3.60 -8.75 -32.23
C LYS A 511 2.53 -9.76 -32.65
N LEU A 512 1.93 -10.48 -31.68
CA LEU A 512 0.81 -11.37 -31.96
C LEU A 512 -0.39 -10.60 -32.51
N PHE A 513 -0.77 -9.49 -31.86
CA PHE A 513 -1.92 -8.69 -32.30
C PHE A 513 -1.76 -8.16 -33.74
N GLU A 514 -0.57 -7.64 -34.09
CA GLU A 514 -0.26 -7.19 -35.45
C GLU A 514 -0.28 -8.36 -36.45
N THR A 515 0.27 -9.52 -36.07
CA THR A 515 0.24 -10.74 -36.92
C THR A 515 -1.20 -11.18 -37.21
N MET A 516 -2.10 -11.06 -36.24
CA MET A 516 -3.52 -11.40 -36.41
C MET A 516 -4.28 -10.38 -37.28
N GLN A 517 -3.88 -9.10 -37.27
CA GLN A 517 -4.49 -8.06 -38.10
C GLN A 517 -4.18 -8.21 -39.59
N ASP A 518 -2.99 -8.70 -39.93
CA ASP A 518 -2.58 -8.90 -41.32
C ASP A 518 -3.17 -10.20 -41.95
N ASP A 519 -3.91 -11.00 -41.19
CA ASP A 519 -4.50 -12.28 -41.63
C ASP A 519 -5.94 -12.08 -42.15
N GLU A 520 -6.20 -12.41 -43.41
CA GLU A 520 -7.53 -12.33 -44.03
C GLU A 520 -8.59 -13.17 -43.29
N MET A 521 -8.21 -14.24 -42.58
CA MET A 521 -9.13 -15.05 -41.78
C MET A 521 -9.63 -14.37 -40.50
N ALA A 522 -9.03 -13.25 -40.08
CA ALA A 522 -9.58 -12.40 -39.01
C ALA A 522 -10.90 -11.72 -39.42
N SER A 523 -11.26 -11.78 -40.71
CA SER A 523 -12.54 -11.29 -41.25
C SER A 523 -13.73 -11.89 -40.51
N GLY A 524 -14.35 -11.11 -39.63
CA GLY A 524 -15.53 -11.50 -38.84
C GLY A 524 -15.27 -11.76 -37.34
N CYS A 525 -14.09 -11.43 -36.83
CA CYS A 525 -13.79 -11.41 -35.39
C CYS A 525 -13.42 -9.99 -34.93
N ARG A 526 -13.99 -9.53 -33.81
CA ARG A 526 -13.55 -8.29 -33.16
C ARG A 526 -12.30 -8.56 -32.35
N MET A 527 -11.23 -7.86 -32.67
CA MET A 527 -9.95 -7.99 -31.97
C MET A 527 -9.75 -6.82 -31.01
N PHE A 528 -9.22 -7.13 -29.83
CA PHE A 528 -8.89 -6.17 -28.80
C PHE A 528 -7.47 -6.41 -28.30
N HIS A 529 -6.74 -5.34 -27.99
CA HIS A 529 -5.46 -5.42 -27.30
C HIS A 529 -5.49 -4.67 -25.97
N LEU A 530 -4.83 -5.21 -24.94
CA LEU A 530 -4.76 -4.59 -23.62
C LEU A 530 -3.35 -4.67 -23.03
N SER A 531 -2.75 -3.52 -22.76
CA SER A 531 -1.45 -3.44 -22.08
C SER A 531 -1.28 -2.14 -21.31
N THR A 532 -0.26 -2.06 -20.45
CA THR A 532 0.07 -0.81 -19.75
C THR A 532 0.81 0.21 -20.63
N ASN A 533 1.01 -0.05 -21.92
CA ASN A 533 1.43 0.96 -22.90
C ASN A 533 0.27 1.88 -23.31
N MET A 534 -0.96 1.50 -22.96
CA MET A 534 -2.14 2.33 -23.09
C MET A 534 -2.35 3.14 -21.79
N CYS A 535 -2.72 4.42 -21.92
CA CYS A 535 -3.07 5.23 -20.76
C CYS A 535 -4.35 4.70 -20.06
N PRO A 536 -4.57 5.02 -18.77
CA PRO A 536 -5.77 4.60 -18.04
C PRO A 536 -7.10 4.87 -18.77
N ALA A 537 -7.27 6.06 -19.37
CA ALA A 537 -8.48 6.40 -20.12
C ALA A 537 -8.67 5.48 -21.33
N HIS A 538 -7.61 5.21 -22.09
CA HIS A 538 -7.64 4.31 -23.24
C HIS A 538 -8.02 2.88 -22.82
N ARG A 539 -7.39 2.34 -21.79
CA ARG A 539 -7.72 1.00 -21.27
C ARG A 539 -9.18 0.88 -20.83
N LYS A 540 -9.72 1.93 -20.21
CA LYS A 540 -11.11 1.94 -19.74
C LYS A 540 -12.08 1.83 -20.92
N GLU A 541 -11.83 2.56 -21.99
CA GLU A 541 -12.65 2.52 -23.21
C GLU A 541 -12.58 1.15 -23.91
N VAL A 542 -11.38 0.62 -24.12
CA VAL A 542 -11.18 -0.71 -24.72
C VAL A 542 -11.88 -1.80 -23.89
N LEU A 543 -11.76 -1.74 -22.56
CA LEU A 543 -12.44 -2.69 -21.66
C LEU A 543 -13.97 -2.58 -21.72
N GLN A 544 -14.52 -1.37 -21.89
CA GLN A 544 -15.97 -1.18 -22.07
C GLN A 544 -16.43 -1.79 -23.39
N ASN A 545 -15.72 -1.52 -24.48
CA ASN A 545 -16.03 -2.06 -25.81
C ASN A 545 -15.92 -3.60 -25.84
N LEU A 546 -14.88 -4.16 -25.20
CA LEU A 546 -14.71 -5.60 -25.04
C LEU A 546 -15.88 -6.23 -24.27
N LYS A 547 -16.28 -5.62 -23.14
CA LYS A 547 -17.43 -6.08 -22.35
C LYS A 547 -18.71 -6.09 -23.18
N GLN A 548 -18.95 -5.02 -23.95
CA GLN A 548 -20.13 -4.92 -24.81
C GLN A 548 -20.15 -6.01 -25.89
N ALA A 549 -19.02 -6.21 -26.59
CA ALA A 549 -18.91 -7.25 -27.62
C ALA A 549 -19.15 -8.67 -27.06
N LEU A 550 -18.62 -8.96 -25.86
CA LEU A 550 -18.85 -10.23 -25.16
C LEU A 550 -20.32 -10.41 -24.75
N LEU A 551 -21.01 -9.34 -24.34
CA LEU A 551 -22.43 -9.37 -23.98
C LEU A 551 -23.33 -9.61 -25.21
N GLU A 552 -22.99 -8.99 -26.33
CA GLU A 552 -23.69 -9.15 -27.62
C GLU A 552 -23.42 -10.51 -28.29
N GLY A 553 -22.52 -11.32 -27.73
CA GLY A 553 -22.19 -12.65 -28.24
C GLY A 553 -21.40 -12.61 -29.55
N GLU A 554 -20.69 -11.51 -29.81
CA GLU A 554 -19.81 -11.37 -30.95
C GLU A 554 -18.65 -12.37 -30.91
N ARG A 555 -18.03 -12.62 -32.06
CA ARG A 555 -16.76 -13.35 -32.09
C ARG A 555 -15.65 -12.39 -31.66
N VAL A 556 -14.93 -12.75 -30.60
CA VAL A 556 -13.98 -11.86 -29.93
C VAL A 556 -12.65 -12.56 -29.72
N VAL A 557 -11.56 -11.88 -30.06
CA VAL A 557 -10.22 -12.19 -29.57
C VAL A 557 -9.69 -11.01 -28.78
N CYS A 558 -9.17 -11.28 -27.59
CA CYS A 558 -8.42 -10.30 -26.83
C CYS A 558 -6.97 -10.78 -26.65
N VAL A 559 -6.00 -9.96 -27.04
CA VAL A 559 -4.57 -10.17 -26.75
C VAL A 559 -4.15 -9.20 -25.66
N SER A 560 -3.66 -9.70 -24.53
CA SER A 560 -3.38 -8.88 -23.36
C SER A 560 -2.04 -9.25 -22.72
N THR A 561 -1.51 -8.35 -21.90
CA THR A 561 -0.57 -8.71 -20.85
C THR A 561 -1.30 -9.13 -19.56
N GLN A 562 -0.58 -9.27 -18.43
CA GLN A 562 -1.14 -9.64 -17.12
C GLN A 562 -2.18 -8.65 -16.57
N LEU A 563 -2.34 -7.49 -17.20
CA LEU A 563 -3.31 -6.46 -16.83
C LEU A 563 -4.74 -7.02 -16.63
N ILE A 564 -5.13 -7.99 -17.45
CA ILE A 564 -6.47 -8.58 -17.46
C ILE A 564 -6.70 -9.66 -16.40
N GLU A 565 -5.62 -10.14 -15.76
CA GLU A 565 -5.65 -11.25 -14.79
C GLU A 565 -6.40 -10.86 -13.51
N ALA A 566 -6.29 -9.60 -13.09
CA ALA A 566 -6.91 -9.08 -11.87
C ALA A 566 -7.87 -7.93 -12.17
N GLY A 567 -8.95 -7.82 -11.40
CA GLY A 567 -9.73 -6.59 -11.36
C GLY A 567 -10.77 -6.33 -12.44
N VAL A 568 -10.91 -7.21 -13.42
CA VAL A 568 -11.89 -7.03 -14.50
C VAL A 568 -12.94 -8.13 -14.44
N ASN A 569 -14.24 -7.78 -14.38
CA ASN A 569 -15.30 -8.79 -14.44
C ASN A 569 -15.66 -9.12 -15.91
N ILE A 570 -14.91 -10.05 -16.51
CA ILE A 570 -15.10 -10.56 -17.87
C ILE A 570 -14.88 -12.08 -17.92
N SER A 571 -15.46 -12.73 -18.93
CA SER A 571 -15.41 -14.16 -19.15
C SER A 571 -15.19 -14.46 -20.62
N PHE A 572 -14.30 -15.40 -20.92
CA PHE A 572 -14.06 -15.94 -22.26
C PHE A 572 -14.36 -17.45 -22.29
N ASP A 573 -14.58 -17.99 -23.48
CA ASP A 573 -14.80 -19.43 -23.69
C ASP A 573 -13.47 -20.22 -23.66
N CYS A 574 -12.37 -19.57 -24.02
CA CYS A 574 -11.03 -20.13 -24.07
C CYS A 574 -10.00 -19.11 -23.59
N VAL A 575 -9.02 -19.57 -22.82
CA VAL A 575 -7.87 -18.77 -22.40
C VAL A 575 -6.59 -19.48 -22.79
N ILE A 576 -5.65 -18.75 -23.39
CA ILE A 576 -4.29 -19.17 -23.68
C ILE A 576 -3.36 -18.26 -22.87
N ARG A 577 -2.49 -18.84 -22.04
CA ARG A 577 -1.57 -18.10 -21.19
C ARG A 577 -0.14 -18.55 -21.48
N SER A 578 0.75 -17.60 -21.81
CA SER A 578 2.19 -17.91 -21.83
C SER A 578 2.63 -18.36 -20.45
N LEU A 579 3.57 -19.29 -20.38
CA LEU A 579 4.09 -19.86 -19.16
C LEU A 579 4.55 -18.75 -18.20
N ALA A 580 4.03 -18.80 -16.98
CA ALA A 580 4.29 -17.83 -15.92
C ALA A 580 4.22 -18.53 -14.56
N GLY A 581 4.16 -17.76 -13.47
CA GLY A 581 3.84 -18.31 -12.15
C GLY A 581 2.50 -19.04 -12.14
N LEU A 582 2.39 -20.11 -11.35
CA LEU A 582 1.17 -20.92 -11.26
C LEU A 582 -0.01 -20.10 -10.71
N ASP A 583 0.27 -19.12 -9.87
CA ASP A 583 -0.69 -18.15 -9.36
C ASP A 583 -1.26 -17.23 -10.46
N SER A 584 -0.40 -16.73 -11.36
CA SER A 584 -0.81 -15.96 -12.55
C SER A 584 -1.65 -16.83 -13.50
N ILE A 585 -1.28 -18.09 -13.69
CA ILE A 585 -2.08 -19.07 -14.45
C ILE A 585 -3.46 -19.28 -13.81
N ALA A 586 -3.54 -19.42 -12.49
CA ALA A 586 -4.81 -19.57 -11.78
C ALA A 586 -5.71 -18.32 -11.94
N GLN A 587 -5.12 -17.12 -11.91
CA GLN A 587 -5.84 -15.86 -12.13
C GLN A 587 -6.37 -15.75 -13.58
N ALA A 588 -5.54 -16.11 -14.56
CA ALA A 588 -5.95 -16.22 -15.97
C ALA A 588 -7.08 -17.24 -16.15
N ALA A 589 -6.98 -18.40 -15.49
CA ALA A 589 -8.00 -19.43 -15.52
C ALA A 589 -9.35 -18.93 -14.96
N GLY A 590 -9.33 -18.02 -13.98
CA GLY A 590 -10.53 -17.31 -13.47
C GLY A 590 -11.21 -16.34 -14.46
N ARG A 591 -10.66 -16.20 -15.67
CA ARG A 591 -11.26 -15.48 -16.82
C ARG A 591 -11.86 -16.42 -17.87
N CYS A 592 -11.60 -17.73 -17.78
CA CYS A 592 -12.21 -18.74 -18.63
C CYS A 592 -13.48 -19.27 -17.96
N ASN A 593 -14.59 -19.33 -18.70
CA ASN A 593 -15.87 -19.87 -18.21
C ASN A 593 -16.29 -19.33 -16.82
N ARG A 594 -16.01 -18.05 -16.56
CA ARG A 594 -16.20 -17.40 -15.25
C ARG A 594 -17.65 -17.37 -14.79
N HIS A 595 -18.60 -17.39 -15.72
CA HIS A 595 -20.03 -17.47 -15.40
C HIS A 595 -20.57 -18.91 -15.32
N GLY A 596 -19.76 -19.93 -15.64
CA GLY A 596 -20.18 -21.33 -15.59
C GLY A 596 -21.28 -21.66 -16.60
N ARG A 597 -21.24 -21.05 -17.78
CA ARG A 597 -22.20 -21.33 -18.86
C ARG A 597 -22.04 -22.75 -19.39
N ASP A 598 -20.82 -23.25 -19.40
CA ASP A 598 -20.48 -24.64 -19.73
C ASP A 598 -19.99 -25.39 -18.47
N PRO A 599 -20.05 -26.73 -18.45
CA PRO A 599 -19.52 -27.51 -17.32
C PRO A 599 -18.01 -27.31 -17.13
N VAL A 600 -17.20 -27.49 -18.18
CA VAL A 600 -15.74 -27.32 -18.15
C VAL A 600 -15.24 -26.77 -19.48
N ARG A 601 -14.29 -25.83 -19.44
CA ARG A 601 -13.55 -25.31 -20.60
C ARG A 601 -12.05 -25.50 -20.42
N ASN A 602 -11.27 -25.35 -21.48
CA ASN A 602 -9.82 -25.52 -21.40
C ASN A 602 -9.11 -24.16 -21.21
N VAL A 603 -8.04 -24.20 -20.43
CA VAL A 603 -7.04 -23.13 -20.35
C VAL A 603 -5.72 -23.72 -20.81
N TYR A 604 -5.15 -23.17 -21.87
CA TYR A 604 -3.93 -23.67 -22.48
C TYR A 604 -2.72 -22.92 -21.96
N ILE A 605 -1.71 -23.63 -21.48
CA ILE A 605 -0.41 -23.07 -21.14
C ILE A 605 0.54 -23.35 -22.30
N ILE A 606 1.13 -22.29 -22.84
CA ILE A 606 2.11 -22.36 -23.93
C ILE A 606 3.39 -21.66 -23.49
N LYS A 607 4.50 -21.89 -24.20
CA LYS A 607 5.71 -21.09 -24.02
C LYS A 607 5.86 -20.22 -25.26
N SER A 608 5.90 -18.90 -25.13
CA SER A 608 6.15 -18.03 -26.29
C SER A 608 7.65 -17.84 -26.50
N SER A 609 8.12 -18.02 -27.73
CA SER A 609 9.53 -17.76 -28.10
C SER A 609 9.81 -16.27 -28.35
N ASP A 610 8.76 -15.45 -28.46
CA ASP A 610 8.84 -14.00 -28.65
C ASP A 610 9.03 -13.20 -27.34
N GLU A 611 9.09 -13.90 -26.20
CA GLU A 611 9.24 -13.28 -24.87
C GLU A 611 10.69 -13.26 -24.41
N ASN A 612 11.24 -12.06 -24.19
CA ASN A 612 12.47 -11.89 -23.42
C ASN A 612 12.13 -11.55 -21.95
N LEU A 613 12.43 -12.50 -21.06
CA LEU A 613 12.16 -12.37 -19.61
C LEU A 613 13.39 -11.98 -18.79
N ASP A 614 14.52 -11.60 -19.41
CA ASP A 614 15.78 -11.34 -18.70
C ASP A 614 15.66 -10.24 -17.66
N ARG A 615 14.85 -9.23 -17.95
CA ARG A 615 14.55 -8.09 -17.06
C ARG A 615 13.33 -8.32 -16.17
N LEU A 616 12.65 -9.46 -16.32
CA LEU A 616 11.43 -9.83 -15.59
C LEU A 616 11.72 -11.03 -14.69
N THR A 617 12.63 -10.85 -13.73
CA THR A 617 13.16 -11.95 -12.91
C THR A 617 12.04 -12.70 -12.18
N GLU A 618 11.07 -12.01 -11.60
CA GLU A 618 9.94 -12.64 -10.89
C GLU A 618 9.13 -13.58 -11.80
N ILE A 619 8.82 -13.15 -13.03
CA ILE A 619 8.08 -13.95 -14.03
C ILE A 619 8.94 -15.12 -14.50
N ARG A 620 10.23 -14.87 -14.79
CA ARG A 620 11.17 -15.90 -15.26
C ARG A 620 11.35 -17.01 -14.23
N GLU A 621 11.61 -16.65 -12.97
CA GLU A 621 11.77 -17.64 -11.91
C GLU A 621 10.42 -18.33 -11.61
N GLY A 622 9.30 -17.59 -11.65
CA GLY A 622 7.96 -18.16 -11.53
C GLY A 622 7.67 -19.22 -12.60
N ALA A 623 7.96 -18.92 -13.87
CA ALA A 623 7.81 -19.85 -15.00
C ALA A 623 8.64 -21.12 -14.83
N LYS A 624 9.91 -21.02 -14.38
CA LYS A 624 10.77 -22.18 -14.10
C LYS A 624 10.20 -23.08 -13.00
N VAL A 625 9.67 -22.47 -11.94
CA VAL A 625 9.04 -23.21 -10.85
C VAL A 625 7.76 -23.89 -11.34
N THR A 626 6.95 -23.22 -12.16
CA THR A 626 5.77 -23.82 -12.79
C THR A 626 6.15 -25.00 -13.68
N GLU A 627 7.18 -24.90 -14.52
CA GLU A 627 7.68 -26.04 -15.33
C GLU A 627 8.08 -27.23 -14.46
N ARG A 628 8.61 -26.98 -13.27
CA ARG A 628 8.89 -28.04 -12.29
C ARG A 628 7.60 -28.66 -11.76
N VAL A 629 6.63 -27.85 -11.32
CA VAL A 629 5.34 -28.35 -10.80
C VAL A 629 4.56 -29.12 -11.88
N LEU A 630 4.56 -28.66 -13.13
CA LEU A 630 3.94 -29.36 -14.26
C LEU A 630 4.54 -30.76 -14.48
N ARG A 631 5.87 -30.90 -14.37
CA ARG A 631 6.55 -32.20 -14.46
C ARG A 631 6.19 -33.12 -13.29
N GLU A 632 6.21 -32.60 -12.08
CA GLU A 632 5.84 -33.36 -10.87
C GLU A 632 4.37 -33.79 -10.91
N PHE A 633 3.47 -32.94 -11.41
CA PHE A 633 2.06 -33.26 -11.63
C PHE A 633 1.86 -34.38 -12.64
N LYS A 634 2.58 -34.36 -13.78
CA LYS A 634 2.53 -35.47 -14.75
C LYS A 634 2.98 -36.81 -14.15
N GLN A 635 3.90 -36.78 -13.18
CA GLN A 635 4.43 -37.98 -12.54
C GLN A 635 3.56 -38.49 -11.38
N ASN A 636 2.95 -37.58 -10.62
CA ASN A 636 2.13 -37.92 -9.45
C ASN A 636 0.93 -36.94 -9.30
N PRO A 637 -0.13 -37.09 -10.12
CA PRO A 637 -1.32 -36.24 -10.01
C PRO A 637 -2.02 -36.38 -8.65
N GLU A 638 -2.02 -37.57 -8.05
CA GLU A 638 -2.67 -37.86 -6.76
C GLU A 638 -2.06 -37.04 -5.62
N GLY A 639 -0.73 -36.96 -5.57
CA GLY A 639 -0.02 -36.15 -4.58
C GLY A 639 -0.26 -34.64 -4.69
N LEU A 640 -0.87 -34.20 -5.79
CA LEU A 640 -1.24 -32.81 -6.06
C LEU A 640 -2.76 -32.63 -6.22
N GLY A 641 -3.56 -33.53 -5.63
CA GLY A 641 -5.02 -33.36 -5.57
C GLY A 641 -5.74 -33.52 -6.92
N PHE A 642 -5.10 -34.17 -7.90
CA PHE A 642 -5.60 -34.38 -9.28
C PHE A 642 -5.96 -33.11 -10.05
N ASP A 643 -5.54 -31.93 -9.58
CA ASP A 643 -5.77 -30.65 -10.23
C ASP A 643 -4.53 -29.75 -10.07
N LEU A 644 -4.05 -29.15 -11.16
CA LEU A 644 -2.93 -28.21 -11.13
C LEU A 644 -3.23 -26.93 -10.34
N LEU A 645 -4.51 -26.63 -10.11
CA LEU A 645 -4.96 -25.49 -9.31
C LEU A 645 -5.44 -25.91 -7.91
N SER A 646 -5.10 -27.11 -7.46
CA SER A 646 -5.32 -27.58 -6.08
C SER A 646 -4.51 -26.75 -5.07
N ASP A 647 -4.93 -26.79 -3.81
CA ASP A 647 -4.21 -26.12 -2.73
C ASP A 647 -2.81 -26.74 -2.53
N GLU A 648 -2.67 -28.06 -2.75
CA GLU A 648 -1.40 -28.78 -2.69
C GLU A 648 -0.43 -28.31 -3.78
N ALA A 649 -0.89 -28.19 -5.03
CA ALA A 649 -0.07 -27.73 -6.15
C ALA A 649 0.34 -26.27 -6.00
N LEU A 650 -0.59 -25.39 -5.60
CA LEU A 650 -0.30 -23.98 -5.36
C LEU A 650 0.64 -23.79 -4.17
N ARG A 651 0.45 -24.53 -3.08
CA ARG A 651 1.36 -24.48 -1.92
C ARG A 651 2.76 -24.95 -2.29
N MET A 652 2.88 -26.04 -3.04
CA MET A 652 4.17 -26.53 -3.55
C MET A 652 4.85 -25.50 -4.44
N TYR A 653 4.11 -24.90 -5.37
CA TYR A 653 4.60 -23.81 -6.21
C TYR A 653 5.19 -22.67 -5.36
N PHE A 654 4.43 -22.14 -4.39
CA PHE A 654 4.92 -21.03 -3.57
C PHE A 654 6.12 -21.39 -2.69
N GLN A 655 6.19 -22.62 -2.18
CA GLN A 655 7.36 -23.09 -1.42
C GLN A 655 8.62 -23.11 -2.28
N TYR A 656 8.54 -23.67 -3.49
CA TYR A 656 9.66 -23.66 -4.44
C TYR A 656 10.00 -22.23 -4.89
N TYR A 657 8.99 -21.40 -5.17
CA TYR A 657 9.16 -20.03 -5.60
C TYR A 657 9.86 -19.19 -4.54
N TYR A 658 9.39 -19.21 -3.29
CA TYR A 658 10.05 -18.47 -2.21
C TYR A 658 11.43 -19.01 -1.84
N HIS A 659 11.66 -20.32 -1.98
CA HIS A 659 13.01 -20.87 -1.85
C HIS A 659 13.95 -20.29 -2.91
N GLN A 660 13.51 -20.23 -4.16
CA GLN A 660 14.27 -19.69 -5.30
C GLN A 660 14.49 -18.17 -5.20
N MET A 661 13.51 -17.45 -4.65
CA MET A 661 13.54 -16.00 -4.48
C MET A 661 14.08 -15.56 -3.11
N SER A 662 14.58 -16.48 -2.28
CA SER A 662 15.00 -16.21 -0.91
C SER A 662 15.98 -15.02 -0.74
N PRO A 663 16.93 -14.75 -1.66
CA PRO A 663 17.82 -13.59 -1.52
C PRO A 663 17.08 -12.25 -1.55
N LEU A 664 15.92 -12.18 -2.20
CA LEU A 664 15.18 -10.93 -2.40
C LEU A 664 14.17 -10.66 -1.28
N LEU A 665 13.67 -11.70 -0.58
CA LEU A 665 12.53 -11.59 0.35
C LEU A 665 12.72 -10.57 1.48
N ASN A 666 13.97 -10.31 1.85
CA ASN A 666 14.36 -9.48 2.99
C ASN A 666 14.58 -7.99 2.62
N TYR A 667 14.21 -7.59 1.40
CA TYR A 667 14.40 -6.26 0.82
C TYR A 667 15.88 -5.87 0.74
N GLU A 668 16.57 -6.35 -0.29
CA GLU A 668 17.98 -6.04 -0.52
C GLU A 668 18.18 -4.57 -0.93
N ILE A 669 19.11 -3.86 -0.28
CA ILE A 669 19.47 -2.49 -0.64
C ILE A 669 20.81 -2.47 -1.36
N LYS A 670 20.77 -2.17 -2.67
CA LYS A 670 21.96 -2.01 -3.51
C LYS A 670 22.84 -0.87 -3.00
N GLY A 671 24.15 -1.11 -2.91
CA GLY A 671 25.14 -0.09 -2.53
C GLY A 671 25.39 0.07 -1.03
N LEU A 672 24.64 -0.63 -0.17
CA LEU A 672 24.89 -0.69 1.28
C LEU A 672 25.52 -2.04 1.70
N GLN A 673 26.52 -2.50 0.95
CA GLN A 673 27.11 -3.85 1.09
C GLN A 673 26.07 -4.97 0.96
N ASP A 674 25.06 -4.74 0.11
CA ASP A 674 23.97 -5.67 -0.20
C ASP A 674 23.24 -6.18 1.06
N ARG A 675 23.04 -5.26 2.01
CA ARG A 675 22.36 -5.55 3.27
C ARG A 675 20.83 -5.46 3.12
N PRO A 676 20.08 -6.42 3.66
CA PRO A 676 18.64 -6.35 3.66
C PRO A 676 18.13 -5.28 4.62
N MET A 677 17.05 -4.60 4.27
CA MET A 677 16.41 -3.58 5.09
C MET A 677 15.94 -4.14 6.45
N VAL A 678 15.56 -5.42 6.49
CA VAL A 678 15.19 -6.11 7.74
C VAL A 678 16.33 -6.06 8.76
N ASP A 679 17.59 -6.15 8.34
CA ASP A 679 18.75 -6.06 9.23
C ASP A 679 18.92 -4.64 9.79
N LEU A 680 18.78 -3.61 8.95
CA LEU A 680 18.87 -2.20 9.35
C LEU A 680 17.78 -1.82 10.36
N LEU A 681 16.60 -2.42 10.23
CA LEU A 681 15.46 -2.22 11.13
C LEU A 681 15.48 -3.11 12.37
N SER A 682 16.40 -4.05 12.50
CA SER A 682 16.45 -5.02 13.60
C SER A 682 17.49 -4.59 14.67
N ASN A 683 18.43 -5.46 15.01
CA ASN A 683 19.53 -5.16 15.93
C ASN A 683 20.70 -4.44 15.26
N ASN A 684 20.66 -4.28 13.93
CA ASN A 684 21.72 -3.69 13.11
C ASN A 684 23.11 -4.26 13.49
N GLY A 685 23.18 -5.58 13.63
CA GLY A 685 24.31 -6.29 14.23
C GLY A 685 25.62 -6.06 13.48
N HIS A 686 25.54 -5.86 12.17
CA HIS A 686 26.71 -5.60 11.32
C HIS A 686 27.36 -4.25 11.63
N TYR A 687 26.60 -3.15 11.61
CA TYR A 687 27.17 -1.83 11.96
C TYR A 687 27.59 -1.78 13.42
N ALA A 688 26.87 -2.46 14.33
CA ALA A 688 27.28 -2.57 15.72
C ALA A 688 28.64 -3.28 15.89
N ALA A 689 28.88 -4.35 15.12
CA ALA A 689 30.17 -5.06 15.11
C ALA A 689 31.28 -4.21 14.49
N ALA A 690 30.99 -3.53 13.38
CA ALA A 690 31.94 -2.62 12.71
C ALA A 690 32.32 -1.44 13.63
N TYR A 691 31.34 -0.84 14.30
CA TYR A 691 31.56 0.20 15.31
C TYR A 691 32.49 -0.30 16.43
N LYS A 692 32.21 -1.48 16.99
CA LYS A 692 33.05 -2.08 18.03
C LYS A 692 34.48 -2.32 17.56
N SER A 693 34.66 -2.76 16.31
CA SER A 693 35.97 -2.97 15.72
C SER A 693 36.76 -1.67 15.56
N ARG A 694 36.11 -0.61 15.06
CA ARG A 694 36.70 0.72 14.81
C ARG A 694 37.03 1.47 16.11
N HIS A 695 36.11 1.51 17.07
CA HIS A 695 36.24 2.31 18.29
C HIS A 695 36.72 1.53 19.52
N LYS A 696 36.94 0.22 19.39
CA LYS A 696 37.39 -0.69 20.46
C LYS A 696 36.49 -0.72 21.71
N LYS A 697 35.24 -0.27 21.58
CA LYS A 697 34.22 -0.26 22.63
C LYS A 697 32.85 -0.55 22.03
N PRO A 698 31.89 -1.14 22.78
CA PRO A 698 30.54 -1.34 22.28
C PRO A 698 29.86 0.01 21.96
N PHE A 699 28.89 -0.03 21.06
CA PHE A 699 28.03 1.13 20.81
C PHE A 699 27.26 1.50 22.09
N LEU A 700 27.17 2.81 22.37
CA LEU A 700 26.67 3.34 23.64
C LEU A 700 25.18 3.01 23.87
N LEU A 701 24.37 3.16 22.83
CA LEU A 701 22.91 3.00 22.91
C LEU A 701 22.49 1.52 22.85
N ARG A 702 21.32 1.25 23.41
CA ARG A 702 20.62 -0.04 23.29
C ARG A 702 19.96 -0.18 21.93
N SER A 703 19.35 0.89 21.44
CA SER A 703 18.78 0.99 20.09
C SER A 703 19.89 1.26 19.07
N ARG A 704 19.82 0.57 17.93
CA ARG A 704 20.89 0.54 16.91
C ARG A 704 20.37 0.66 15.48
N GLN A 705 19.07 0.78 15.32
CA GLN A 705 18.39 0.76 14.03
C GLN A 705 18.84 1.93 13.15
N ALA A 706 19.02 1.67 11.86
CA ALA A 706 19.28 2.69 10.85
C ALA A 706 17.96 3.09 10.16
N LEU A 707 17.07 3.76 10.90
CA LEU A 707 15.70 4.08 10.49
C LEU A 707 15.64 5.04 9.29
N ALA A 708 16.42 6.11 9.31
CA ALA A 708 16.48 7.11 8.25
C ALA A 708 17.08 6.50 7.00
N THR A 709 18.18 5.75 7.14
CA THR A 709 18.81 5.04 6.02
C THR A 709 17.83 4.03 5.40
N ALA A 710 17.21 3.16 6.20
CA ALA A 710 16.23 2.21 5.70
C ALA A 710 15.09 2.91 4.94
N SER A 711 14.52 3.99 5.50
CA SER A 711 13.40 4.70 4.87
C SER A 711 13.75 5.44 3.58
N ARG A 712 15.00 5.89 3.41
CA ARG A 712 15.48 6.54 2.17
C ARG A 712 15.58 5.57 1.00
N HIS A 713 15.84 4.30 1.28
CA HIS A 713 15.98 3.25 0.26
C HIS A 713 14.70 2.44 0.04
N PHE A 714 13.62 2.76 0.75
CA PHE A 714 12.37 2.04 0.65
C PHE A 714 11.47 2.56 -0.47
N GLU A 715 11.17 1.67 -1.41
CA GLU A 715 10.25 1.88 -2.52
C GLU A 715 9.55 0.56 -2.84
N VAL A 716 8.22 0.57 -2.78
CA VAL A 716 7.41 -0.61 -3.14
C VAL A 716 7.53 -0.88 -4.65
N ILE A 717 7.37 0.18 -5.45
CA ILE A 717 7.52 0.17 -6.91
C ILE A 717 8.81 0.92 -7.23
N GLU A 718 9.72 0.29 -7.98
CA GLU A 718 11.01 0.89 -8.33
C GLU A 718 10.82 2.14 -9.18
N GLN A 719 11.43 3.26 -8.75
CA GLN A 719 11.53 4.47 -9.56
C GLN A 719 12.57 4.27 -10.67
N GLY A 720 12.10 3.82 -11.83
CA GLY A 720 12.89 3.76 -13.08
C GLY A 720 12.05 3.96 -14.33
N ALA A 721 10.81 4.44 -14.15
CA ALA A 721 9.92 4.80 -15.22
C ALA A 721 9.57 6.28 -15.12
N VAL A 722 9.70 6.96 -16.25
CA VAL A 722 9.36 8.36 -16.43
C VAL A 722 7.89 8.46 -16.82
N PRO A 723 7.08 9.28 -16.12
CA PRO A 723 5.70 9.54 -16.52
C PRO A 723 5.70 10.36 -17.82
N VAL A 724 5.02 9.86 -18.85
CA VAL A 724 4.89 10.53 -20.15
C VAL A 724 3.40 10.69 -20.48
N LEU A 725 2.99 11.92 -20.79
CA LEU A 725 1.63 12.22 -21.25
C LEU A 725 1.42 11.76 -22.68
N VAL A 726 0.22 11.28 -22.99
CA VAL A 726 -0.09 10.72 -24.32
C VAL A 726 -1.24 11.46 -25.00
N PRO A 727 -1.16 11.72 -26.31
CA PRO A 727 -2.18 12.42 -27.08
C PRO A 727 -3.32 11.46 -27.49
N TYR A 728 -4.00 10.85 -26.51
CA TYR A 728 -4.97 9.79 -26.80
C TYR A 728 -6.28 10.30 -27.40
N ASN A 729 -6.81 11.42 -26.94
CA ASN A 729 -8.09 11.94 -27.42
C ASN A 729 -8.16 13.46 -27.29
N VAL A 730 -9.28 14.05 -27.72
CA VAL A 730 -9.49 15.51 -27.71
C VAL A 730 -9.23 16.12 -26.34
N LYS A 731 -9.62 15.46 -25.25
CA LYS A 731 -9.38 15.96 -23.88
C LYS A 731 -7.90 15.90 -23.50
N ALA A 732 -7.20 14.83 -23.85
CA ALA A 732 -5.76 14.73 -23.63
C ALA A 732 -5.00 15.81 -24.42
N ASN A 733 -5.39 16.05 -25.67
CA ASN A 733 -4.80 17.08 -26.52
C ASN A 733 -5.05 18.49 -26.00
N ALA A 734 -6.24 18.77 -25.45
CA ALA A 734 -6.52 20.03 -24.78
C ALA A 734 -5.59 20.25 -23.57
N ILE A 735 -5.43 19.24 -22.71
CA ILE A 735 -4.51 19.31 -21.56
C ILE A 735 -3.06 19.55 -22.01
N LEU A 736 -2.61 18.89 -23.08
CA LEU A 736 -1.28 19.08 -23.64
C LEU A 736 -1.08 20.51 -24.17
N LEU A 737 -2.09 21.08 -24.83
CA LEU A 737 -2.10 22.47 -25.30
C LEU A 737 -2.03 23.45 -24.12
N ASP A 738 -2.86 23.26 -23.09
CA ASP A 738 -2.90 24.13 -21.92
C ASP A 738 -1.59 24.09 -21.12
N LEU A 739 -0.99 22.91 -20.96
CA LEU A 739 0.32 22.76 -20.30
C LEU A 739 1.47 23.40 -21.10
N ASN A 740 1.31 23.56 -22.41
CA ASN A 740 2.28 24.27 -23.26
C ASN A 740 2.15 25.80 -23.12
N GLY A 741 1.01 26.31 -22.63
CA GLY A 741 0.70 27.74 -22.52
C GLY A 741 1.18 28.44 -21.24
N GLU A 742 2.07 27.84 -20.45
CA GLU A 742 2.53 28.32 -19.14
C GLU A 742 1.38 28.67 -18.16
N PRO A 743 0.58 27.67 -17.73
CA PRO A 743 -0.57 27.90 -16.87
C PRO A 743 -0.18 28.42 -15.48
N GLY A 744 -1.07 29.18 -14.84
CA GLY A 744 -0.88 29.64 -13.45
C GLY A 744 -0.80 28.46 -12.47
N VAL A 745 -0.21 28.66 -11.28
CA VAL A 745 0.07 27.56 -10.31
C VAL A 745 -1.19 26.75 -9.90
N LYS A 746 -2.34 27.42 -9.66
CA LYS A 746 -3.60 26.75 -9.32
C LYS A 746 -4.15 25.93 -10.51
N GLU A 747 -4.03 26.48 -11.72
CA GLU A 747 -4.45 25.85 -12.98
C GLU A 747 -3.59 24.64 -13.31
N LEU A 748 -2.26 24.76 -13.14
CA LEU A 748 -1.31 23.66 -13.31
C LEU A 748 -1.65 22.45 -12.42
N SER A 749 -2.01 22.67 -11.15
CA SER A 749 -2.42 21.58 -10.24
C SER A 749 -3.71 20.88 -10.70
N ALA A 750 -4.67 21.64 -11.23
CA ALA A 750 -5.91 21.08 -11.76
C ALA A 750 -5.65 20.29 -13.06
N LEU A 751 -4.85 20.84 -13.97
CA LEU A 751 -4.43 20.20 -15.22
C LEU A 751 -3.68 18.90 -14.93
N LEU A 752 -2.67 18.92 -14.06
CA LEU A 752 -1.90 17.72 -13.68
C LEU A 752 -2.79 16.62 -13.07
N ARG A 753 -3.83 16.97 -12.31
CA ARG A 753 -4.81 16.01 -11.80
C ARG A 753 -5.63 15.37 -12.93
N GLN A 754 -6.14 16.16 -13.86
CA GLN A 754 -6.87 15.65 -15.02
C GLN A 754 -5.97 14.81 -15.94
N ALA A 755 -4.71 15.19 -16.05
CA ALA A 755 -3.72 14.55 -16.90
C ALA A 755 -3.37 13.12 -16.46
N GLN A 756 -3.58 12.75 -15.19
CA GLN A 756 -3.21 11.42 -14.65
C GLN A 756 -3.80 10.25 -15.43
N GLN A 757 -5.01 10.40 -15.96
CA GLN A 757 -5.67 9.35 -16.77
C GLN A 757 -5.08 9.21 -18.19
N TYR A 758 -4.19 10.11 -18.58
CA TYR A 758 -3.52 10.19 -19.88
C TYR A 758 -1.99 10.04 -19.75
N VAL A 759 -1.49 9.50 -18.63
CA VAL A 759 -0.07 9.22 -18.42
C VAL A 759 0.22 7.74 -18.58
N ILE A 760 1.32 7.42 -19.26
CA ILE A 760 1.96 6.09 -19.24
C ILE A 760 3.31 6.16 -18.52
N GLN A 761 3.78 5.02 -18.05
CA GLN A 761 5.09 4.87 -17.41
C GLN A 761 6.08 4.27 -18.41
N VAL A 762 7.14 5.01 -18.77
CA VAL A 762 8.15 4.60 -19.75
C VAL A 762 9.49 4.40 -19.06
N TYR A 763 10.05 3.19 -19.12
CA TYR A 763 11.29 2.87 -18.42
C TYR A 763 12.51 3.58 -19.03
N ASP A 764 13.49 3.95 -18.21
CA ASP A 764 14.65 4.79 -18.58
C ASP A 764 15.31 4.45 -19.92
N GLY A 765 15.52 3.16 -20.21
CA GLY A 765 16.14 2.74 -21.48
C GLY A 765 15.27 2.99 -22.70
N GLU A 766 13.96 2.78 -22.58
CA GLU A 766 12.99 3.07 -23.65
C GLU A 766 12.73 4.57 -23.76
N PHE A 767 12.67 5.27 -22.63
CA PHE A 767 12.52 6.72 -22.55
C PHE A 767 13.67 7.44 -23.28
N LYS A 768 14.93 7.08 -22.98
CA LYS A 768 16.11 7.67 -23.64
C LYS A 768 16.04 7.50 -25.16
N ARG A 769 15.75 6.28 -25.63
CA ARG A 769 15.62 6.00 -27.06
C ARG A 769 14.50 6.84 -27.70
N LEU A 770 13.31 6.87 -27.11
CA LEU A 770 12.18 7.65 -27.64
C LEU A 770 12.45 9.17 -27.65
N HIS A 771 13.19 9.67 -26.65
CA HIS A 771 13.60 11.07 -26.58
C HIS A 771 14.66 11.39 -27.64
N GLU A 772 15.67 10.54 -27.81
CA GLU A 772 16.70 10.65 -28.86
C GLU A 772 16.11 10.56 -30.28
N ASP A 773 15.11 9.69 -30.48
CA ASP A 773 14.38 9.54 -31.74
C ASP A 773 13.35 10.67 -32.00
N GLY A 774 13.27 11.65 -31.07
CA GLY A 774 12.37 12.81 -31.18
C GLY A 774 10.89 12.50 -31.00
N MET A 775 10.54 11.30 -30.50
CA MET A 775 9.17 10.84 -30.27
C MET A 775 8.57 11.38 -28.96
N ILE A 776 9.42 11.83 -28.04
CA ILE A 776 9.04 12.55 -26.82
C ILE A 776 9.43 14.02 -26.98
N TYR A 777 8.56 14.93 -26.54
CA TYR A 777 8.86 16.35 -26.43
C TYR A 777 8.62 16.84 -25.00
N GLU A 778 9.29 17.95 -24.67
CA GLU A 778 9.27 18.54 -23.34
C GLU A 778 8.24 19.67 -23.26
N LEU A 779 7.52 19.69 -22.14
CA LEU A 779 6.56 20.71 -21.73
C LEU A 779 7.04 21.34 -20.42
N PHE A 780 6.59 22.57 -20.15
CA PHE A 780 6.85 23.26 -18.89
C PHE A 780 8.34 23.28 -18.50
N ASN A 781 9.18 23.83 -19.38
CA ASN A 781 10.64 23.96 -19.20
C ASN A 781 11.36 22.63 -18.88
N GLY A 782 10.95 21.54 -19.53
CA GLY A 782 11.56 20.22 -19.36
C GLY A 782 11.09 19.45 -18.12
N SER A 783 10.07 19.93 -17.42
CA SER A 783 9.54 19.27 -16.22
C SER A 783 8.50 18.19 -16.51
N ILE A 784 7.88 18.24 -17.70
CA ILE A 784 6.82 17.33 -18.13
C ILE A 784 7.19 16.77 -19.50
N TYR A 785 7.00 15.48 -19.71
CA TYR A 785 7.25 14.81 -20.99
C TYR A 785 5.94 14.38 -21.64
N ALA A 786 5.85 14.55 -22.96
CA ALA A 786 4.70 14.15 -23.75
C ALA A 786 5.13 13.38 -25.02
N LEU A 787 4.34 12.38 -25.42
CA LEU A 787 4.52 11.68 -26.69
C LEU A 787 3.98 12.52 -27.84
N ARG A 788 4.66 12.43 -28.99
CA ARG A 788 4.07 12.83 -30.28
C ARG A 788 2.94 11.88 -30.67
N GLU A 789 2.00 12.36 -31.48
CA GLU A 789 0.86 11.57 -31.98
C GLU A 789 1.32 10.28 -32.67
N THR A 790 2.36 10.35 -33.52
CA THR A 790 2.93 9.19 -34.22
C THR A 790 3.48 8.10 -33.28
N ALA A 791 3.81 8.47 -32.03
CA ALA A 791 4.36 7.57 -31.03
C ALA A 791 3.29 6.92 -30.15
N TYR A 792 1.99 7.10 -30.45
CA TYR A 792 0.89 6.50 -29.71
C TYR A 792 -0.18 5.94 -30.66
N SER A 793 -0.37 4.63 -30.65
CA SER A 793 -1.40 3.92 -31.42
C SER A 793 -2.70 3.78 -30.63
N TYR A 794 -3.82 3.95 -31.33
CA TYR A 794 -5.17 3.66 -30.83
C TYR A 794 -5.43 2.18 -30.60
N ASP A 795 -4.65 1.28 -31.20
CA ASP A 795 -4.84 -0.16 -31.05
C ASP A 795 -4.05 -0.72 -29.86
N TYR A 796 -2.82 -0.25 -29.63
CA TYR A 796 -1.91 -0.85 -28.64
C TYR A 796 -1.18 0.13 -27.71
N GLY A 797 -1.43 1.43 -27.82
CA GLY A 797 -0.80 2.46 -27.00
C GLY A 797 0.59 2.84 -27.52
N LEU A 798 1.58 3.01 -26.65
CA LEU A 798 2.95 3.42 -27.02
C LEU A 798 3.48 2.66 -28.26
N ASN A 799 3.79 3.42 -29.31
CA ASN A 799 4.32 2.94 -30.57
C ASN A 799 5.77 3.42 -30.78
N PRO A 800 6.79 2.64 -30.40
CA PRO A 800 8.19 3.06 -30.55
C PRO A 800 8.70 3.18 -31.99
N SER A 801 7.97 2.68 -33.02
CA SER A 801 8.41 2.80 -34.41
C SER A 801 7.98 4.12 -35.09
N GLY A 802 7.00 4.83 -34.54
CA GLY A 802 6.51 6.09 -35.12
C GLY A 802 5.73 5.95 -36.44
N ILE A 803 5.48 4.73 -36.92
CA ILE A 803 4.78 4.46 -38.18
C ILE A 803 3.35 4.04 -37.85
N GLU A 804 2.35 4.84 -38.22
CA GLU A 804 0.95 4.41 -38.27
C GLU A 804 0.56 4.05 -39.72
N LYS A 805 -0.14 2.92 -39.90
CA LYS A 805 -0.99 2.70 -41.07
C LYS A 805 -2.23 3.59 -40.87
N TRP A 806 -2.27 4.74 -41.53
CA TRP A 806 -3.41 5.66 -41.49
C TRP A 806 -4.66 4.99 -42.08
N GLU A 807 -5.67 4.69 -41.27
CA GLU A 807 -7.06 4.57 -41.72
C GLU A 807 -7.86 5.75 -41.17
N ALA A 808 -8.43 6.53 -42.08
CA ALA A 808 -9.15 7.75 -41.81
C ALA A 808 -10.46 7.48 -41.05
N TYR A 809 -10.46 7.64 -39.73
CA TYR A 809 -11.66 7.57 -38.86
C TYR A 809 -12.24 8.96 -38.51
N PHE A 810 -12.13 9.92 -39.43
CA PHE A 810 -12.93 11.15 -39.39
C PHE A 810 -13.65 11.35 -40.73
N ALA A 811 -14.82 10.74 -40.82
CA ALA A 811 -15.94 11.18 -41.67
C ALA A 811 -17.24 11.02 -40.86
#